data_AF-A0AAQ1MEJ2-F1
#
_entry.id   AF-A0AAQ1MEJ2-F1
#
_cell.length_a   1.000
_cell.length_b   1.000
_cell.length_c   1.000
_cell.angle_alpha   90.00
_cell.angle_beta   90.00
_cell.angle_gamma   90.00
#
_symmetry.space_group_name_H-M   'P 1'
#
loop_
_entity.id
_entity.type
_entity.pdbx_description
1 polymer ?
#
loop_
_entity_poly.entity_id
_entity_poly.type
_entity_poly.pdbx_seq_one_letter_code
_entity_poly.pdbx_strand_id
1 'polypeptide(L)'
;MSRMKQRSPRTEKRRPGQRAAQRFLAAALSAAMVLGMSTAVLAAPAQREEGIWYLDDGDIAVTAKADGHQYLTQGDRAEVLDDHPVISQREGSTANTVTLTGTAGQAADATLRGVTIAAAANKAPVSVVGGSARIALAQANRLTGGSGRPGIQVAGDSALTLVGSGALTVQGGSSAAGIGSGARTAAGNIAIVSGDITAIGGSRAAGIGGGDGSFGGTIAISGGKINATGNGGGAGIGGGSNGCNPYEEGSIAAYISITSGQITAAGGTQGAGIGGGFQRIAHVNISGGTIEATGGSGAAGIGSGEYPFSAKGRNQVTITAGDITAIGGGVTDGSFGGAGIGCGMRSSSLSSAGDITLGTEGGSDSALVVRATGGPSSAGIGGGNGNNSGAISILSGTITAKGGNSGAGIGGGNSLSSDNKIERIAISGGRVEAFGGSSGAGIGGGRAVDGGVIALQNSARVKAVGGPSAAAIGGGGYADGSTISIDSTVALEAYASGEKWAIDRKNSDLSGVKGILNGRFDGFSESGSFVKADNELTLDAETALQLLDGSGQVTAGLHLPINSLVHKSTVGRRVYHSFALSTDDNTAYLRNSDSQYGDRYTDYPSADGRDATYPLSGSQLVNIDHIRFTERAPSHLVSYTVEHWVEGEQSPRATETVSAQVPLHQNTLAVQPVTSRDIENHQFLGTDPETLPEAVESGSVIRALYGADESKVKTLSYTVEHWVEGESAPRDVDTVTAQVWAGAADTLAVAPLSPRTYTGYTPDHTSPAELPDTIENGGVIALYYWQDDSQTKTLSYTVEHWLDGEDAPRETQRVERQVWAGADDTLAVEAIAPNQYAGYTFRGYAPEQLPATVRSGAVIRVLYSAVEIPVVPPVDPPAPDTPVTPPTPVSPVTPVVTPPDATPAGPVAPVTPIAPIAPETPEVEIPDPETPEAQTPAVDVEIPDPETPQSVFPSWALLNLILAISTAVASLLLLVFYFIGKKKREEEREEGAPAREDEAEKEQLKRKGFWRVFSLLPAIGSIVAFLLTENIHNPMVFTDRWTLLMALIAAIQLVVTVLSIKRRKDSGEREDPDAATAQ
;
A
#
# COMPACT_ATOMS: atom_id res chain seq x y z
N MET A 1 -68.91 -1.54 54.63
CA MET A 1 -67.46 -1.81 54.57
C MET A 1 -67.23 -2.97 53.61
N SER A 2 -67.29 -2.84 52.28
CA SER A 2 -66.94 -1.72 51.39
C SER A 2 -65.44 -1.56 51.13
N ARG A 3 -64.99 -2.27 50.09
CA ARG A 3 -63.88 -1.99 49.15
C ARG A 3 -63.01 -0.74 49.43
N MET A 4 -61.70 -0.92 49.24
CA MET A 4 -61.01 -0.13 48.22
C MET A 4 -59.89 -0.94 47.52
N LYS A 5 -59.99 -1.06 46.19
CA LYS A 5 -58.83 -1.33 45.33
C LYS A 5 -58.18 0.02 45.04
N GLN A 6 -56.86 0.10 45.10
CA GLN A 6 -56.13 1.09 44.30
C GLN A 6 -55.27 0.36 43.26
N ARG A 7 -55.16 0.96 42.08
CA ARG A 7 -54.47 0.40 40.91
C ARG A 7 -53.01 0.83 40.95
N SER A 8 -52.09 -0.06 40.59
CA SER A 8 -50.73 0.35 40.23
C SER A 8 -50.77 1.33 39.04
N PRO A 9 -50.11 2.49 39.11
CA PRO A 9 -49.89 3.31 37.92
C PRO A 9 -48.95 2.55 36.99
N ARG A 10 -49.38 2.32 35.75
CA ARG A 10 -48.59 1.61 34.73
C ARG A 10 -47.56 2.59 34.13
N THR A 11 -46.43 2.76 34.80
CA THR A 11 -45.36 3.66 34.34
C THR A 11 -44.80 3.21 33.00
N GLU A 12 -45.08 4.00 31.97
CA GLU A 12 -44.58 3.85 30.61
C GLU A 12 -43.04 3.87 30.60
N LYS A 13 -42.40 2.80 30.12
CA LYS A 13 -40.93 2.72 29.94
C LYS A 13 -40.48 3.63 28.79
N ARG A 14 -40.46 4.94 29.02
CA ARG A 14 -39.87 5.92 28.08
C ARG A 14 -38.37 5.63 27.92
N ARG A 15 -37.93 5.46 26.67
CA ARG A 15 -36.54 5.07 26.35
C ARG A 15 -35.57 6.18 26.77
N PRO A 16 -34.52 5.90 27.56
CA PRO A 16 -33.71 6.95 28.20
C PRO A 16 -32.89 7.80 27.22
N GLY A 17 -32.50 7.26 26.05
CA GLY A 17 -31.60 7.94 25.11
C GLY A 17 -32.10 9.28 24.55
N GLN A 18 -33.42 9.48 24.41
CA GLN A 18 -33.95 10.69 23.78
C GLN A 18 -33.70 11.96 24.62
N ARG A 19 -33.68 11.87 25.96
CA ARG A 19 -33.40 13.04 26.82
C ARG A 19 -31.94 13.48 26.79
N ALA A 20 -31.01 12.56 26.58
CA ALA A 20 -29.60 12.89 26.39
C ALA A 20 -29.40 13.60 25.05
N ALA A 21 -29.91 13.01 23.96
CA ALA A 21 -29.85 13.61 22.62
C ALA A 21 -30.50 15.01 22.58
N GLN A 22 -31.66 15.20 23.21
CA GLN A 22 -32.32 16.51 23.29
C GLN A 22 -31.50 17.55 24.07
N ARG A 23 -30.78 17.17 25.13
CA ARG A 23 -29.89 18.07 25.88
C ARG A 23 -28.61 18.41 25.13
N PHE A 24 -27.99 17.43 24.45
CA PHE A 24 -26.86 17.66 23.56
C PHE A 24 -27.24 18.56 22.38
N LEU A 25 -28.40 18.30 21.75
CA LEU A 25 -28.90 19.13 20.66
C LEU A 25 -29.20 20.55 21.14
N ALA A 26 -29.78 20.73 22.34
CA ALA A 26 -29.99 22.05 22.94
C ALA A 26 -28.67 22.78 23.27
N ALA A 27 -27.62 22.09 23.70
CA ALA A 27 -26.30 22.71 23.90
C ALA A 27 -25.67 23.17 22.57
N ALA A 28 -25.78 22.37 21.51
CA ALA A 28 -25.37 22.76 20.16
C ALA A 28 -26.23 23.91 19.61
N LEU A 29 -27.54 23.90 19.85
CA LEU A 29 -28.45 24.98 19.47
C LEU A 29 -28.18 26.27 20.25
N SER A 30 -27.71 26.20 21.50
CA SER A 30 -27.28 27.37 22.26
C SER A 30 -26.01 27.99 21.66
N ALA A 31 -25.03 27.19 21.25
CA ALA A 31 -23.85 27.69 20.53
C ALA A 31 -24.23 28.29 19.16
N ALA A 32 -25.21 27.71 18.46
CA ALA A 32 -25.76 28.25 17.22
C ALA A 32 -26.57 29.55 17.45
N MET A 33 -27.34 29.67 18.53
CA MET A 33 -28.07 30.89 18.91
C MET A 33 -27.12 32.05 19.23
N VAL A 34 -25.95 31.79 19.83
CA VAL A 34 -24.90 32.81 20.04
C VAL A 34 -24.35 33.38 18.71
N LEU A 35 -24.45 32.64 17.61
CA LEU A 35 -24.14 33.14 16.25
C LEU A 35 -25.37 33.73 15.53
N GLY A 36 -26.59 33.36 15.93
CA GLY A 36 -27.85 33.82 15.34
C GLY A 36 -28.46 35.09 15.94
N MET A 37 -28.00 35.52 17.12
CA MET A 37 -28.57 36.68 17.83
C MET A 37 -27.71 37.94 17.68
N SER A 38 -28.17 38.85 16.81
CA SER A 38 -27.78 40.27 16.71
C SER A 38 -26.28 40.58 16.76
N THR A 39 -25.60 40.41 15.62
CA THR A 39 -24.26 40.92 15.32
C THR A 39 -24.18 42.46 15.18
N ALA A 40 -25.04 43.19 15.92
CA ALA A 40 -25.21 44.64 15.86
C ALA A 40 -24.30 45.42 16.85
N VAL A 41 -23.06 44.95 17.07
CA VAL A 41 -22.05 45.67 17.88
C VAL A 41 -20.70 45.69 17.14
N LEU A 42 -20.68 46.36 15.99
CA LEU A 42 -19.43 46.73 15.31
C LEU A 42 -19.49 48.13 14.64
N ALA A 43 -20.31 49.00 15.23
CA ALA A 43 -20.18 50.44 15.12
C ALA A 43 -20.13 51.00 16.54
N ALA A 44 -19.02 51.62 16.94
CA ALA A 44 -19.01 52.44 18.14
C ALA A 44 -19.81 53.71 17.86
N PRO A 45 -20.91 54.00 18.57
CA PRO A 45 -21.68 55.21 18.33
C PRO A 45 -20.84 56.43 18.72
N ALA A 46 -20.58 57.31 17.76
CA ALA A 46 -19.93 58.57 18.04
C ALA A 46 -20.89 59.49 18.81
N GLN A 47 -20.47 59.94 19.99
CA GLN A 47 -20.97 61.13 20.67
C GLN A 47 -22.48 61.16 20.97
N ARG A 48 -22.90 60.39 21.99
CA ARG A 48 -24.05 60.72 22.83
C ARG A 48 -23.66 60.47 24.29
N GLU A 49 -23.66 61.50 25.13
CA GLU A 49 -23.26 61.41 26.56
C GLU A 49 -24.45 61.04 27.50
N GLU A 50 -25.55 60.56 26.93
CA GLU A 50 -26.71 60.04 27.65
C GLU A 50 -26.59 58.51 27.76
N GLY A 51 -26.81 57.94 28.96
CA GLY A 51 -26.73 56.49 29.21
C GLY A 51 -25.53 56.00 30.04
N ILE A 52 -24.78 56.90 30.70
CA ILE A 52 -23.74 56.51 31.67
C ILE A 52 -24.35 56.45 33.08
N TRP A 53 -24.35 55.26 33.69
CA TRP A 53 -24.89 55.01 35.02
C TRP A 53 -23.77 54.75 36.03
N TYR A 54 -23.62 55.62 37.02
CA TYR A 54 -22.54 55.52 38.01
C TYR A 54 -22.98 54.68 39.20
N LEU A 55 -22.34 53.54 39.43
CA LEU A 55 -22.57 52.63 40.55
C LEU A 55 -22.43 53.28 41.93
N ASP A 56 -21.73 54.40 42.01
CA ASP A 56 -21.58 55.20 43.23
C ASP A 56 -22.92 55.78 43.72
N ASP A 57 -23.89 55.98 42.81
CA ASP A 57 -25.21 56.56 43.12
C ASP A 57 -26.22 55.54 43.68
N GLY A 58 -25.91 54.24 43.70
CA GLY A 58 -26.76 53.18 44.27
C GLY A 58 -26.72 51.85 43.52
N ASP A 59 -27.35 50.80 44.09
CA ASP A 59 -27.67 49.55 43.38
C ASP A 59 -28.42 49.85 42.06
N ILE A 60 -28.03 49.21 40.96
CA ILE A 60 -28.64 49.35 39.62
C ILE A 60 -29.36 48.06 39.25
N ALA A 61 -30.57 48.15 38.68
CA ALA A 61 -31.22 47.05 37.99
C ALA A 61 -31.51 47.42 36.53
N VAL A 62 -31.26 46.49 35.60
CA VAL A 62 -31.60 46.57 34.17
C VAL A 62 -32.62 45.48 33.86
N THR A 63 -33.78 45.86 33.33
CA THR A 63 -34.89 44.94 33.03
C THR A 63 -35.30 45.05 31.57
N ALA A 64 -35.11 43.97 30.80
CA ALA A 64 -35.61 43.87 29.42
C ALA A 64 -37.09 43.47 29.42
N LYS A 65 -37.95 44.30 28.82
CA LYS A 65 -39.40 44.12 28.80
C LYS A 65 -39.91 43.64 27.43
N ALA A 66 -41.11 43.06 27.46
CA ALA A 66 -41.79 42.46 26.31
C ALA A 66 -42.12 43.45 25.16
N ASP A 67 -41.95 44.76 25.37
CA ASP A 67 -42.07 45.80 24.35
C ASP A 67 -40.84 45.90 23.42
N GLY A 68 -39.73 45.25 23.77
CA GLY A 68 -38.47 45.30 23.03
C GLY A 68 -37.43 46.25 23.61
N HIS A 69 -37.75 46.94 24.71
CA HIS A 69 -36.89 47.94 25.34
C HIS A 69 -36.36 47.51 26.71
N GLN A 70 -35.31 48.18 27.16
CA GLN A 70 -34.74 48.02 28.49
C GLN A 70 -35.01 49.22 29.40
N TYR A 71 -35.24 48.91 30.67
CA TYR A 71 -35.62 49.87 31.69
C TYR A 71 -34.73 49.72 32.93
N LEU A 72 -34.27 50.86 33.46
CA LEU A 72 -33.33 50.92 34.55
C LEU A 72 -33.92 51.61 35.77
N THR A 73 -33.59 51.06 36.95
CA THR A 73 -33.82 51.70 38.25
C THR A 73 -32.50 51.80 39.00
N GLN A 74 -32.31 52.88 39.76
CA GLN A 74 -31.13 53.05 40.61
C GLN A 74 -31.46 53.77 41.92
N GLY A 75 -31.27 53.09 43.05
CA GLY A 75 -31.69 53.61 44.36
C GLY A 75 -33.16 54.03 44.34
N ASP A 76 -33.45 55.24 44.83
CA ASP A 76 -34.80 55.84 44.83
C ASP A 76 -35.16 56.57 43.51
N ARG A 77 -34.33 56.46 42.44
CA ARG A 77 -34.65 57.05 41.14
C ARG A 77 -35.82 56.32 40.48
N ALA A 78 -36.72 57.08 39.86
CA ALA A 78 -37.77 56.54 39.00
C ALA A 78 -37.18 55.72 37.83
N GLU A 79 -37.99 54.81 37.29
CA GLU A 79 -37.59 53.96 36.16
C GLU A 79 -37.35 54.80 34.88
N VAL A 80 -36.25 54.51 34.18
CA VAL A 80 -35.82 55.20 32.95
C VAL A 80 -35.59 54.19 31.83
N LEU A 81 -36.07 54.47 30.62
CA LEU A 81 -35.76 53.67 29.42
C LEU A 81 -34.34 54.00 28.94
N ASP A 82 -33.49 52.97 28.83
CA ASP A 82 -32.14 53.04 28.26
C ASP A 82 -31.77 51.65 27.73
N ASP A 83 -31.75 51.51 26.40
CA ASP A 83 -31.53 50.23 25.73
C ASP A 83 -30.05 49.79 25.71
N HIS A 84 -29.10 50.70 25.96
CA HIS A 84 -27.65 50.44 25.82
C HIS A 84 -26.84 50.98 27.02
N PRO A 85 -27.22 50.65 28.27
CA PRO A 85 -26.69 51.32 29.45
C PRO A 85 -25.20 51.02 29.68
N VAL A 86 -24.41 52.08 29.93
CA VAL A 86 -22.99 51.99 30.27
C VAL A 86 -22.82 52.20 31.77
N ILE A 87 -22.80 51.08 32.49
CA ILE A 87 -22.56 51.05 33.93
C ILE A 87 -21.07 51.27 34.19
N SER A 88 -20.77 52.27 35.00
CA SER A 88 -19.42 52.77 35.26
C SER A 88 -19.28 53.19 36.73
N GLN A 89 -18.10 53.64 37.13
CA GLN A 89 -17.83 54.08 38.49
C GLN A 89 -16.90 55.30 38.44
N ARG A 90 -16.97 56.19 39.44
CA ARG A 90 -16.12 57.38 39.52
C ARG A 90 -14.74 57.03 40.07
N GLU A 91 -14.65 56.62 41.33
CA GLU A 91 -13.42 56.17 41.99
C GLU A 91 -13.69 55.11 43.08
N GLY A 92 -12.65 54.39 43.51
CA GLY A 92 -12.70 53.49 44.67
C GLY A 92 -13.36 52.13 44.43
N SER A 93 -13.93 51.56 45.48
CA SER A 93 -14.64 50.27 45.46
C SER A 93 -15.98 50.43 46.16
N THR A 94 -17.05 49.86 45.59
CA THR A 94 -18.42 49.96 46.13
C THR A 94 -18.98 48.61 46.56
N ALA A 95 -19.97 48.64 47.46
CA ALA A 95 -20.80 47.48 47.82
C ALA A 95 -22.15 47.44 47.05
N ASN A 96 -22.40 48.46 46.21
CA ASN A 96 -23.56 48.52 45.32
C ASN A 96 -23.42 47.51 44.19
N THR A 97 -24.55 47.00 43.69
CA THR A 97 -24.64 45.81 42.85
C THR A 97 -25.45 46.05 41.57
N VAL A 98 -25.26 45.19 40.57
CA VAL A 98 -26.00 45.22 39.29
C VAL A 98 -26.92 44.00 39.21
N THR A 99 -28.20 44.21 38.96
CA THR A 99 -29.16 43.13 38.63
C THR A 99 -29.54 43.22 37.15
N LEU A 100 -29.50 42.09 36.45
CA LEU A 100 -29.89 41.98 35.04
C LEU A 100 -31.05 40.99 34.91
N THR A 101 -32.22 41.47 34.50
CA THR A 101 -33.44 40.65 34.37
C THR A 101 -33.87 40.58 32.91
N GLY A 102 -33.66 39.41 32.31
CA GLY A 102 -34.16 39.09 30.97
C GLY A 102 -35.57 38.54 31.02
N THR A 103 -36.26 38.56 29.88
CA THR A 103 -37.58 37.97 29.69
C THR A 103 -37.57 36.91 28.59
N ALA A 104 -38.69 36.26 28.33
CA ALA A 104 -38.75 35.14 27.40
C ALA A 104 -38.53 35.60 25.94
N GLY A 105 -37.30 35.45 25.45
CA GLY A 105 -36.88 35.85 24.09
C GLY A 105 -36.10 37.16 24.03
N GLN A 106 -35.92 37.88 25.15
CA GLN A 106 -35.20 39.16 25.21
C GLN A 106 -34.15 39.12 26.32
N ALA A 107 -32.90 39.45 25.98
CA ALA A 107 -31.80 39.52 26.91
C ALA A 107 -31.71 40.90 27.58
N ALA A 108 -31.27 40.94 28.83
CA ALA A 108 -30.82 42.19 29.46
C ALA A 108 -29.38 42.51 29.04
N ASP A 109 -29.18 43.49 28.15
CA ASP A 109 -27.88 43.95 27.64
C ASP A 109 -27.34 45.12 28.48
N ALA A 110 -26.09 45.06 28.94
CA ALA A 110 -25.43 46.17 29.63
C ALA A 110 -23.92 46.22 29.33
N THR A 111 -23.30 47.40 29.38
CA THR A 111 -21.85 47.56 29.31
C THR A 111 -21.27 47.81 30.71
N LEU A 112 -20.29 47.02 31.15
CA LEU A 112 -19.48 47.32 32.34
C LEU A 112 -18.20 48.05 31.91
N ARG A 113 -17.98 49.26 32.44
CA ARG A 113 -16.84 50.11 32.09
C ARG A 113 -16.15 50.66 33.34
N GLY A 114 -15.06 50.01 33.76
CA GLY A 114 -14.18 50.48 34.83
C GLY A 114 -14.67 50.20 36.25
N VAL A 115 -15.58 49.23 36.44
CA VAL A 115 -16.27 49.04 37.73
C VAL A 115 -15.47 48.18 38.72
N THR A 116 -15.46 48.55 39.99
CA THR A 116 -14.87 47.78 41.10
C THR A 116 -15.89 47.58 42.22
N ILE A 117 -16.45 46.38 42.30
CA ILE A 117 -17.50 46.02 43.26
C ILE A 117 -17.00 44.93 44.21
N ALA A 118 -17.08 45.19 45.52
CA ALA A 118 -16.90 44.22 46.59
C ALA A 118 -18.23 44.07 47.35
N ALA A 119 -19.04 43.09 46.95
CA ALA A 119 -20.41 42.96 47.43
C ALA A 119 -20.49 42.58 48.91
N ALA A 120 -21.48 43.13 49.61
CA ALA A 120 -21.79 42.77 50.99
C ALA A 120 -22.14 41.28 51.14
N ALA A 121 -22.00 40.72 52.34
CA ALA A 121 -22.29 39.31 52.60
C ALA A 121 -23.70 38.91 52.13
N ASN A 122 -23.81 37.76 51.46
CA ASN A 122 -25.03 37.26 50.79
C ASN A 122 -25.54 38.08 49.59
N LYS A 123 -24.86 39.13 49.12
CA LYS A 123 -25.06 39.76 47.79
C LYS A 123 -24.00 39.28 46.77
N ALA A 124 -24.37 39.26 45.49
CA ALA A 124 -23.45 39.10 44.36
C ALA A 124 -23.22 40.48 43.69
N PRO A 125 -22.01 40.83 43.23
CA PRO A 125 -21.72 42.07 42.51
C PRO A 125 -22.59 42.29 41.29
N VAL A 126 -22.78 41.22 40.52
CA VAL A 126 -23.69 41.16 39.37
C VAL A 126 -24.55 39.90 39.52
N SER A 127 -25.85 39.99 39.31
CA SER A 127 -26.75 38.83 39.24
C SER A 127 -27.62 38.88 38.01
N VAL A 128 -27.61 37.80 37.23
CA VAL A 128 -28.68 37.52 36.25
C VAL A 128 -29.85 36.92 37.01
N VAL A 129 -31.06 37.40 36.75
CA VAL A 129 -32.30 36.99 37.44
C VAL A 129 -33.40 36.80 36.39
N GLY A 130 -33.53 35.57 35.90
CA GLY A 130 -34.50 35.19 34.89
C GLY A 130 -34.06 35.52 33.46
N GLY A 131 -34.46 34.66 32.52
CA GLY A 131 -34.19 34.83 31.09
C GLY A 131 -32.70 34.81 30.75
N SER A 132 -32.32 35.68 29.81
CA SER A 132 -30.92 35.85 29.38
C SER A 132 -30.41 37.24 29.74
N ALA A 133 -29.10 37.37 29.89
CA ALA A 133 -28.41 38.65 29.97
C ALA A 133 -27.12 38.62 29.15
N ARG A 134 -26.67 39.80 28.72
CA ARG A 134 -25.43 40.00 27.97
C ARG A 134 -24.67 41.18 28.56
N ILE A 135 -23.38 40.96 28.81
CA ILE A 135 -22.50 41.99 29.35
C ILE A 135 -21.38 42.26 28.35
N ALA A 136 -21.30 43.51 27.90
CA ALA A 136 -20.14 44.02 27.18
C ALA A 136 -19.08 44.52 28.16
N LEU A 137 -17.86 44.00 28.05
CA LEU A 137 -16.73 44.36 28.88
C LEU A 137 -15.92 45.47 28.21
N ALA A 138 -15.81 46.61 28.89
CA ALA A 138 -14.97 47.75 28.51
C ALA A 138 -14.02 48.12 29.66
N GLN A 139 -12.79 48.56 29.33
CA GLN A 139 -11.73 48.84 30.31
C GLN A 139 -11.47 47.63 31.24
N ALA A 140 -10.93 47.84 32.45
CA ALA A 140 -10.70 46.79 33.43
C ALA A 140 -11.80 46.82 34.52
N ASN A 141 -12.37 45.66 34.84
CA ASN A 141 -13.47 45.53 35.79
C ASN A 141 -13.11 44.48 36.87
N ARG A 142 -13.55 44.70 38.11
CA ARG A 142 -13.25 43.85 39.27
C ARG A 142 -14.50 43.58 40.10
N LEU A 143 -14.84 42.31 40.31
CA LEU A 143 -16.06 41.89 41.00
C LEU A 143 -15.74 40.82 42.05
N THR A 144 -16.01 41.09 43.32
CA THR A 144 -15.79 40.15 44.44
C THR A 144 -17.11 39.80 45.12
N GLY A 145 -17.46 38.51 45.07
CA GLY A 145 -18.65 37.93 45.68
C GLY A 145 -18.68 38.06 47.20
N GLY A 146 -19.83 38.45 47.75
CA GLY A 146 -20.08 38.34 49.18
C GLY A 146 -20.13 36.89 49.65
N SER A 147 -20.07 36.64 50.95
CA SER A 147 -20.18 35.28 51.53
C SER A 147 -21.34 34.49 50.91
N GLY A 148 -21.08 33.26 50.45
CA GLY A 148 -22.06 32.39 49.76
C GLY A 148 -22.40 32.75 48.31
N ARG A 149 -21.85 33.82 47.72
CA ARG A 149 -22.26 34.37 46.42
C ARG A 149 -21.14 34.47 45.38
N PRO A 150 -21.45 34.27 44.09
CA PRO A 150 -20.48 34.46 43.01
C PRO A 150 -20.02 35.90 42.82
N GLY A 151 -18.95 36.07 42.02
CA GLY A 151 -18.58 37.38 41.45
C GLY A 151 -19.59 37.83 40.38
N ILE A 152 -20.07 36.89 39.55
CA ILE A 152 -21.26 37.06 38.69
C ILE A 152 -22.19 35.85 38.88
N GLN A 153 -23.41 36.07 39.36
CA GLN A 153 -24.38 35.01 39.62
C GLN A 153 -25.23 34.68 38.38
N VAL A 154 -25.24 33.39 38.00
CA VAL A 154 -26.03 32.81 36.90
C VAL A 154 -26.65 31.50 37.41
N ALA A 155 -27.91 31.57 37.86
CA ALA A 155 -28.65 30.42 38.38
C ALA A 155 -29.12 29.47 37.26
N GLY A 156 -29.51 28.24 37.61
CA GLY A 156 -29.84 27.16 36.67
C GLY A 156 -30.98 27.40 35.67
N ASP A 157 -31.76 28.47 35.84
CA ASP A 157 -32.84 28.94 34.98
C ASP A 157 -32.45 30.15 34.08
N SER A 158 -31.23 30.66 34.25
CA SER A 158 -30.75 31.93 33.72
C SER A 158 -29.57 31.72 32.75
N ALA A 159 -29.38 32.64 31.82
CA ALA A 159 -28.27 32.61 30.86
C ALA A 159 -27.46 33.91 30.85
N LEU A 160 -26.13 33.82 30.71
CA LEU A 160 -25.22 34.97 30.60
C LEU A 160 -24.35 34.84 29.35
N THR A 161 -24.21 35.93 28.59
CA THR A 161 -23.22 36.06 27.51
C THR A 161 -22.21 37.17 27.81
N LEU A 162 -20.91 36.87 27.80
CA LEU A 162 -19.82 37.84 27.96
C LEU A 162 -19.18 38.17 26.60
N VAL A 163 -19.12 39.47 26.28
CA VAL A 163 -18.58 40.02 25.03
C VAL A 163 -17.69 41.24 25.29
N GLY A 164 -17.05 41.79 24.26
CA GLY A 164 -16.19 42.98 24.35
C GLY A 164 -14.72 42.66 24.56
N SER A 165 -13.87 43.68 24.55
CA SER A 165 -12.40 43.56 24.64
C SER A 165 -11.82 44.01 25.99
N GLY A 166 -12.69 44.35 26.96
CA GLY A 166 -12.28 44.70 28.31
C GLY A 166 -11.77 43.51 29.13
N ALA A 167 -11.07 43.83 30.20
CA ALA A 167 -10.63 42.88 31.21
C ALA A 167 -11.67 42.75 32.34
N LEU A 168 -11.77 41.55 32.91
CA LEU A 168 -12.69 41.21 33.98
C LEU A 168 -11.98 40.28 34.98
N THR A 169 -11.74 40.74 36.21
CA THR A 169 -11.38 39.83 37.32
C THR A 169 -12.61 39.58 38.19
N VAL A 170 -13.00 38.32 38.32
CA VAL A 170 -14.17 37.87 39.10
C VAL A 170 -13.73 36.86 40.16
N GLN A 171 -14.08 37.12 41.41
CA GLN A 171 -13.77 36.25 42.54
C GLN A 171 -15.06 35.84 43.24
N GLY A 172 -15.28 34.55 43.41
CA GLY A 172 -16.38 34.00 44.19
C GLY A 172 -16.17 34.21 45.69
N GLY A 173 -17.24 34.51 46.42
CA GLY A 173 -17.26 34.41 47.87
C GLY A 173 -17.18 32.96 48.35
N SER A 174 -17.19 32.75 49.66
CA SER A 174 -17.16 31.41 50.30
C SER A 174 -18.13 30.43 49.63
N SER A 175 -17.60 29.28 49.19
CA SER A 175 -18.37 28.20 48.54
C SER A 175 -19.15 28.57 47.26
N ALA A 176 -18.80 29.67 46.58
CA ALA A 176 -19.41 30.10 45.33
C ALA A 176 -18.40 30.25 44.18
N ALA A 177 -18.86 30.10 42.93
CA ALA A 177 -18.01 30.21 41.75
C ALA A 177 -17.55 31.65 41.46
N GLY A 178 -16.50 31.84 40.65
CA GLY A 178 -16.14 33.16 40.12
C GLY A 178 -17.25 33.73 39.22
N ILE A 179 -17.60 32.96 38.19
CA ILE A 179 -18.80 33.14 37.35
C ILE A 179 -19.66 31.89 37.48
N GLY A 180 -20.97 32.04 37.75
CA GLY A 180 -21.90 30.91 37.80
C GLY A 180 -22.70 30.86 39.10
N SER A 181 -22.63 29.77 39.86
CA SER A 181 -23.53 29.56 41.00
C SER A 181 -22.91 29.68 42.38
N GLY A 182 -23.76 30.03 43.36
CA GLY A 182 -23.47 29.86 44.78
C GLY A 182 -23.57 28.40 45.23
N ALA A 183 -23.34 28.14 46.51
CA ALA A 183 -23.37 26.79 47.06
C ALA A 183 -24.73 26.09 46.83
N ARG A 184 -24.69 24.77 46.62
CA ARG A 184 -25.83 23.85 46.44
C ARG A 184 -26.82 24.20 45.33
N THR A 185 -26.47 25.14 44.44
CA THR A 185 -27.35 25.68 43.40
C THR A 185 -26.73 25.37 42.05
N ALA A 186 -27.46 24.74 41.13
CA ALA A 186 -26.92 24.52 39.78
C ALA A 186 -26.65 25.86 39.06
N ALA A 187 -25.52 25.97 38.36
CA ALA A 187 -25.28 27.08 37.46
C ALA A 187 -26.11 26.93 36.18
N GLY A 188 -26.44 28.07 35.56
CA GLY A 188 -27.19 28.14 34.31
C GLY A 188 -26.33 27.96 33.06
N ASN A 189 -26.66 28.72 32.02
CA ASN A 189 -25.88 28.76 30.78
C ASN A 189 -24.90 29.93 30.81
N ILE A 190 -23.60 29.67 30.64
CA ILE A 190 -22.54 30.67 30.64
C ILE A 190 -21.85 30.64 29.27
N ALA A 191 -22.04 31.68 28.47
CA ALA A 191 -21.38 31.87 27.19
C ALA A 191 -20.29 32.96 27.29
N ILE A 192 -19.09 32.66 26.78
CA ILE A 192 -17.98 33.61 26.66
C ILE A 192 -17.59 33.69 25.19
N VAL A 193 -17.69 34.89 24.62
CA VAL A 193 -17.36 35.19 23.22
C VAL A 193 -16.03 35.94 23.12
N SER A 194 -15.76 36.87 24.05
CA SER A 194 -14.51 37.61 24.09
C SER A 194 -14.26 38.28 25.46
N GLY A 195 -13.04 38.80 25.66
CA GLY A 195 -12.58 39.50 26.87
C GLY A 195 -11.21 38.99 27.35
N ASP A 196 -10.62 39.63 28.35
CA ASP A 196 -9.53 39.06 29.16
C ASP A 196 -10.06 38.76 30.57
N ILE A 197 -10.45 37.52 30.81
CA ILE A 197 -11.27 37.11 31.96
C ILE A 197 -10.43 36.28 32.92
N THR A 198 -10.26 36.75 34.15
CA THR A 198 -9.63 36.01 35.25
C THR A 198 -10.69 35.64 36.28
N ALA A 199 -11.03 34.36 36.39
CA ALA A 199 -12.16 33.86 37.17
C ALA A 199 -11.73 32.89 38.26
N ILE A 200 -11.92 33.27 39.52
CA ILE A 200 -11.39 32.58 40.71
C ILE A 200 -12.57 32.10 41.57
N GLY A 201 -12.66 30.79 41.80
CA GLY A 201 -13.67 30.18 42.66
C GLY A 201 -13.38 30.41 44.14
N GLY A 202 -14.43 30.49 44.95
CA GLY A 202 -14.34 30.41 46.40
C GLY A 202 -14.01 28.99 46.89
N SER A 203 -13.97 28.82 48.21
CA SER A 203 -13.67 27.53 48.87
C SER A 203 -14.51 26.37 48.32
N ARG A 204 -13.88 25.37 47.68
CA ARG A 204 -14.53 24.18 47.07
C ARG A 204 -15.38 24.46 45.82
N ALA A 205 -15.30 25.65 45.24
CA ALA A 205 -16.07 26.08 44.06
C ALA A 205 -15.19 26.29 42.82
N ALA A 206 -15.82 26.31 41.65
CA ALA A 206 -15.14 26.44 40.37
C ALA A 206 -14.78 27.89 40.01
N GLY A 207 -13.78 28.09 39.16
CA GLY A 207 -13.49 29.41 38.57
C GLY A 207 -14.66 29.90 37.73
N ILE A 208 -15.10 29.06 36.78
CA ILE A 208 -16.30 29.26 35.97
C ILE A 208 -17.20 28.03 36.12
N GLY A 209 -18.46 28.20 36.51
CA GLY A 209 -19.45 27.15 36.68
C GLY A 209 -19.98 27.02 38.12
N GLY A 210 -19.73 25.89 38.78
CA GLY A 210 -20.46 25.48 39.98
C GLY A 210 -19.86 25.93 41.32
N GLY A 211 -20.72 26.42 42.23
CA GLY A 211 -20.42 26.54 43.66
C GLY A 211 -20.19 25.19 44.36
N ASP A 212 -19.83 25.20 45.64
CA ASP A 212 -19.68 23.96 46.43
C ASP A 212 -20.98 23.14 46.45
N GLY A 213 -20.88 21.83 46.35
CA GLY A 213 -22.01 20.91 46.19
C GLY A 213 -22.71 20.96 44.82
N SER A 214 -22.30 21.83 43.88
CA SER A 214 -23.13 22.22 42.73
C SER A 214 -22.71 21.67 41.38
N PHE A 215 -23.65 21.68 40.44
CA PHE A 215 -23.44 21.45 39.02
C PHE A 215 -22.97 22.75 38.34
N GLY A 216 -22.02 22.64 37.41
CA GLY A 216 -21.44 23.75 36.64
C GLY A 216 -22.25 24.21 35.44
N GLY A 217 -23.43 23.63 35.21
CA GLY A 217 -24.36 24.06 34.15
C GLY A 217 -23.86 23.73 32.73
N THR A 218 -24.16 24.63 31.80
CA THR A 218 -23.64 24.60 30.43
C THR A 218 -22.65 25.74 30.26
N ILE A 219 -21.42 25.45 29.86
CA ILE A 219 -20.36 26.44 29.64
C ILE A 219 -19.95 26.39 28.17
N ALA A 220 -20.09 27.50 27.46
CA ALA A 220 -19.72 27.66 26.06
C ALA A 220 -18.65 28.74 25.92
N ILE A 221 -17.52 28.42 25.28
CA ILE A 221 -16.42 29.35 25.05
C ILE A 221 -16.11 29.39 23.54
N SER A 222 -16.08 30.60 22.99
CA SER A 222 -15.89 30.87 21.56
C SER A 222 -14.82 31.93 21.26
N GLY A 223 -14.15 32.44 22.29
CA GLY A 223 -13.04 33.38 22.13
C GLY A 223 -12.66 34.04 23.45
N GLY A 224 -11.76 35.03 23.34
CA GLY A 224 -11.15 35.72 24.49
C GLY A 224 -9.94 34.99 25.07
N LYS A 225 -9.38 35.60 26.11
CA LYS A 225 -8.30 35.08 26.95
C LYS A 225 -8.88 34.80 28.34
N ILE A 226 -8.70 33.59 28.86
CA ILE A 226 -9.43 33.10 30.04
C ILE A 226 -8.45 32.42 30.99
N ASN A 227 -8.32 32.96 32.21
CA ASN A 227 -7.56 32.38 33.31
C ASN A 227 -8.56 31.91 34.38
N ALA A 228 -8.86 30.61 34.44
CA ALA A 228 -9.89 30.07 35.32
C ALA A 228 -9.28 29.19 36.42
N THR A 229 -9.56 29.51 37.69
CA THR A 229 -8.96 28.84 38.85
C THR A 229 -10.03 28.36 39.83
N GLY A 230 -10.15 27.04 39.97
CA GLY A 230 -10.95 26.42 41.03
C GLY A 230 -10.22 26.44 42.37
N ASN A 231 -10.96 26.29 43.47
CA ASN A 231 -10.39 26.18 44.80
C ASN A 231 -10.92 24.94 45.53
N GLY A 232 -10.09 24.29 46.34
CA GLY A 232 -10.45 23.02 47.00
C GLY A 232 -10.89 21.95 46.00
N GLY A 233 -12.05 21.32 46.21
CA GLY A 233 -12.62 20.37 45.25
C GLY A 233 -13.26 20.96 43.99
N GLY A 234 -13.15 22.26 43.69
CA GLY A 234 -13.72 22.88 42.50
C GLY A 234 -12.81 22.80 41.26
N ALA A 235 -13.39 22.63 40.07
CA ALA A 235 -12.66 22.67 38.80
C ALA A 235 -12.24 24.09 38.38
N GLY A 236 -11.27 24.24 37.47
CA GLY A 236 -10.98 25.54 36.84
C GLY A 236 -12.20 26.04 36.07
N ILE A 237 -12.64 25.24 35.10
CA ILE A 237 -13.88 25.42 34.35
C ILE A 237 -14.76 24.17 34.55
N GLY A 238 -15.98 24.34 35.06
CA GLY A 238 -16.96 23.26 35.21
C GLY A 238 -17.55 23.10 36.62
N GLY A 239 -17.48 21.89 37.16
CA GLY A 239 -18.16 21.53 38.41
C GLY A 239 -17.47 22.04 39.68
N GLY A 240 -18.27 22.43 40.67
CA GLY A 240 -17.78 22.58 42.05
C GLY A 240 -17.55 21.21 42.71
N SER A 241 -17.01 21.21 43.94
CA SER A 241 -16.84 20.00 44.74
C SER A 241 -18.16 19.25 44.93
N ASN A 242 -18.12 17.92 45.07
CA ASN A 242 -19.21 17.26 45.78
C ASN A 242 -19.24 17.73 47.25
N GLY A 243 -20.44 18.01 47.74
CA GLY A 243 -20.69 18.77 48.96
C GLY A 243 -22.02 18.35 49.58
N CYS A 244 -22.24 17.05 49.74
CA CYS A 244 -23.45 16.47 50.34
C CYS A 244 -24.74 16.79 49.56
N ASN A 245 -24.76 16.55 48.25
CA ASN A 245 -26.04 16.38 47.52
C ASN A 245 -26.45 14.90 47.55
N PRO A 246 -27.76 14.58 47.61
CA PRO A 246 -28.23 13.20 47.42
C PRO A 246 -27.92 12.72 46.00
N TYR A 247 -27.76 11.40 45.85
CA TYR A 247 -27.39 10.77 44.58
C TYR A 247 -28.52 10.81 43.55
N GLU A 248 -28.67 11.92 42.81
CA GLU A 248 -29.48 11.92 41.60
C GLU A 248 -28.77 11.11 40.50
N GLU A 249 -29.37 9.97 40.21
CA GLU A 249 -28.78 8.83 39.51
C GLU A 249 -28.52 9.13 38.01
N GLY A 250 -27.29 9.57 37.70
CA GLY A 250 -26.85 9.91 36.33
C GLY A 250 -26.55 11.40 36.09
N SER A 251 -26.37 12.19 37.14
CA SER A 251 -26.17 13.64 37.03
C SER A 251 -24.72 14.02 36.69
N ILE A 252 -24.47 14.30 35.41
CA ILE A 252 -23.21 14.87 34.88
C ILE A 252 -22.94 16.25 35.49
N ALA A 253 -21.69 16.56 35.84
CA ALA A 253 -21.37 17.76 36.62
C ALA A 253 -21.43 19.07 35.84
N ALA A 254 -20.97 19.06 34.58
CA ALA A 254 -21.02 20.20 33.65
C ALA A 254 -20.98 19.69 32.20
N TYR A 255 -21.58 20.44 31.30
CA TYR A 255 -21.37 20.32 29.86
C TYR A 255 -20.51 21.51 29.41
N ILE A 256 -19.35 21.23 28.84
CA ILE A 256 -18.38 22.24 28.44
C ILE A 256 -18.14 22.13 26.93
N SER A 257 -18.30 23.24 26.22
CA SER A 257 -18.01 23.36 24.79
C SER A 257 -17.01 24.49 24.56
N ILE A 258 -15.92 24.20 23.86
CA ILE A 258 -14.88 25.17 23.50
C ILE A 258 -14.64 25.11 22.00
N THR A 259 -14.71 26.26 21.34
CA THR A 259 -14.56 26.41 19.88
C THR A 259 -13.37 27.30 19.51
N SER A 260 -12.99 28.24 20.38
CA SER A 260 -11.78 29.05 20.24
C SER A 260 -11.43 29.76 21.56
N GLY A 261 -10.32 30.49 21.58
CA GLY A 261 -9.81 31.27 22.71
C GLY A 261 -8.41 30.84 23.17
N GLN A 262 -7.80 31.65 24.04
CA GLN A 262 -6.61 31.28 24.82
C GLN A 262 -7.05 30.98 26.26
N ILE A 263 -6.87 29.76 26.74
CA ILE A 263 -7.48 29.30 27.99
C ILE A 263 -6.44 28.62 28.88
N THR A 264 -6.18 29.19 30.06
CA THR A 264 -5.40 28.56 31.12
C THR A 264 -6.35 28.22 32.27
N ALA A 265 -6.56 26.92 32.53
CA ALA A 265 -7.57 26.42 33.46
C ALA A 265 -6.94 25.50 34.51
N ALA A 266 -6.91 25.97 35.76
CA ALA A 266 -6.34 25.26 36.90
C ALA A 266 -7.43 24.77 37.87
N GLY A 267 -7.44 23.48 38.16
CA GLY A 267 -8.28 22.92 39.22
C GLY A 267 -7.83 23.35 40.61
N GLY A 268 -8.78 23.41 41.55
CA GLY A 268 -8.42 23.38 42.97
C GLY A 268 -7.83 22.03 43.36
N THR A 269 -7.40 21.89 44.61
CA THR A 269 -6.69 20.71 45.16
C THR A 269 -7.20 19.32 44.78
N GLN A 270 -8.47 19.15 44.38
CA GLN A 270 -9.05 17.86 43.94
C GLN A 270 -9.97 17.97 42.70
N GLY A 271 -10.00 19.14 42.04
CA GLY A 271 -10.81 19.39 40.85
C GLY A 271 -10.01 19.30 39.55
N ALA A 272 -10.67 19.05 38.42
CA ALA A 272 -10.03 19.07 37.11
C ALA A 272 -9.65 20.50 36.68
N GLY A 273 -8.71 20.64 35.74
CA GLY A 273 -8.48 21.91 35.06
C GLY A 273 -9.74 22.33 34.28
N ILE A 274 -10.20 21.45 33.38
CA ILE A 274 -11.47 21.59 32.66
C ILE A 274 -12.31 20.32 32.90
N GLY A 275 -13.49 20.49 33.51
CA GLY A 275 -14.50 19.44 33.66
C GLY A 275 -15.04 19.28 35.09
N GLY A 276 -14.78 18.12 35.69
CA GLY A 276 -15.37 17.70 36.95
C GLY A 276 -14.65 18.26 38.18
N GLY A 277 -15.41 18.68 39.19
CA GLY A 277 -14.89 18.85 40.55
C GLY A 277 -14.67 17.50 41.26
N PHE A 278 -14.34 17.56 42.55
CA PHE A 278 -14.21 16.39 43.42
C PHE A 278 -15.48 15.50 43.36
N GLN A 279 -15.27 14.20 43.18
CA GLN A 279 -16.24 13.13 42.99
C GLN A 279 -17.16 13.25 41.75
N ARG A 280 -16.79 14.08 40.77
CA ARG A 280 -17.67 14.46 39.65
C ARG A 280 -17.04 14.20 38.28
N ILE A 281 -17.86 13.74 37.33
CA ILE A 281 -17.55 13.59 35.90
C ILE A 281 -18.08 14.77 35.08
N ALA A 282 -17.48 15.06 33.94
CA ALA A 282 -17.97 16.08 33.00
C ALA A 282 -18.04 15.56 31.56
N HIS A 283 -18.76 16.30 30.71
CA HIS A 283 -18.74 16.14 29.26
C HIS A 283 -18.02 17.36 28.67
N VAL A 284 -16.88 17.14 28.01
CA VAL A 284 -16.00 18.21 27.50
C VAL A 284 -15.79 18.04 26.00
N ASN A 285 -16.28 19.00 25.21
CA ASN A 285 -16.16 19.04 23.76
C ASN A 285 -15.29 20.23 23.34
N ILE A 286 -14.14 19.96 22.72
CA ILE A 286 -13.18 20.96 22.25
C ILE A 286 -13.03 20.85 20.72
N SER A 287 -12.99 22.00 20.06
CA SER A 287 -12.97 22.12 18.59
C SER A 287 -12.11 23.28 18.08
N GLY A 288 -11.27 23.84 18.94
CA GLY A 288 -10.33 24.91 18.61
C GLY A 288 -9.85 25.67 19.84
N GLY A 289 -8.92 26.60 19.62
CA GLY A 289 -8.26 27.40 20.66
C GLY A 289 -6.91 26.82 21.11
N THR A 290 -6.22 27.58 21.96
CA THR A 290 -4.99 27.19 22.65
C THR A 290 -5.31 27.00 24.12
N ILE A 291 -5.12 25.79 24.66
CA ILE A 291 -5.65 25.40 25.96
C ILE A 291 -4.57 24.76 26.82
N GLU A 292 -4.35 25.31 28.01
CA GLU A 292 -3.53 24.76 29.08
C GLU A 292 -4.45 24.37 30.25
N ALA A 293 -4.52 23.07 30.57
CA ALA A 293 -5.44 22.56 31.58
C ALA A 293 -4.73 21.68 32.61
N THR A 294 -4.72 22.11 33.88
CA THR A 294 -3.99 21.46 34.97
C THR A 294 -4.93 21.02 36.09
N GLY A 295 -4.92 19.73 36.41
CA GLY A 295 -5.71 19.17 37.52
C GLY A 295 -5.09 19.42 38.89
N GLY A 296 -5.93 19.35 39.93
CA GLY A 296 -5.48 19.20 41.31
C GLY A 296 -4.96 17.79 41.62
N SER A 297 -4.57 17.55 42.88
CA SER A 297 -4.14 16.23 43.36
C SER A 297 -5.19 15.16 43.05
N GLY A 298 -4.80 14.12 42.32
CA GLY A 298 -5.70 13.04 41.96
C GLY A 298 -6.76 13.42 40.92
N ALA A 299 -6.67 14.58 40.26
CA ALA A 299 -7.65 15.06 39.28
C ALA A 299 -7.04 15.24 37.89
N ALA A 300 -7.87 15.11 36.84
CA ALA A 300 -7.40 15.19 35.47
C ALA A 300 -7.10 16.63 35.03
N GLY A 301 -6.21 16.80 34.05
CA GLY A 301 -6.06 18.08 33.35
C GLY A 301 -7.37 18.46 32.64
N ILE A 302 -7.83 17.56 31.76
CA ILE A 302 -9.14 17.63 31.10
C ILE A 302 -9.95 16.36 31.41
N GLY A 303 -11.15 16.53 31.96
CA GLY A 303 -12.08 15.43 32.24
C GLY A 303 -12.61 15.44 33.68
N SER A 304 -12.38 14.39 34.46
CA SER A 304 -12.95 14.27 35.81
C SER A 304 -12.05 14.78 36.94
N GLY A 305 -12.67 15.20 38.05
CA GLY A 305 -11.95 15.38 39.32
C GLY A 305 -11.61 14.04 39.98
N GLU A 306 -11.05 14.11 41.19
CA GLU A 306 -10.69 12.95 42.01
C GLU A 306 -11.93 12.16 42.49
N TYR A 307 -11.81 10.85 42.68
CA TYR A 307 -12.88 9.91 43.06
C TYR A 307 -14.17 10.00 42.21
N PRO A 308 -14.09 10.10 40.88
CA PRO A 308 -15.25 10.40 40.03
C PRO A 308 -16.34 9.34 40.19
N PHE A 309 -17.54 9.74 40.64
CA PHE A 309 -18.66 8.82 40.84
C PHE A 309 -19.80 9.13 39.88
N SER A 310 -20.28 8.09 39.18
CA SER A 310 -21.51 8.13 38.39
C SER A 310 -22.11 6.74 38.28
N ALA A 311 -23.43 6.63 38.49
CA ALA A 311 -24.16 5.36 38.43
C ALA A 311 -24.73 5.03 37.03
N LYS A 312 -24.78 6.01 36.11
CA LYS A 312 -25.52 5.90 34.83
C LYS A 312 -24.85 6.60 33.63
N GLY A 313 -23.58 7.00 33.74
CA GLY A 313 -22.85 7.64 32.63
C GLY A 313 -21.34 7.68 32.88
N ARG A 314 -20.56 7.66 31.80
CA ARG A 314 -19.08 7.76 31.82
C ARG A 314 -18.65 9.23 31.76
N ASN A 315 -17.40 9.52 32.13
CA ASN A 315 -16.79 10.80 31.77
C ASN A 315 -16.59 10.83 30.25
N GLN A 316 -16.81 11.97 29.58
CA GLN A 316 -16.67 12.06 28.13
C GLN A 316 -15.79 13.25 27.73
N VAL A 317 -14.75 13.00 26.94
CA VAL A 317 -13.89 14.04 26.37
C VAL A 317 -13.76 13.85 24.87
N THR A 318 -14.18 14.85 24.10
CA THR A 318 -14.04 14.88 22.63
C THR A 318 -13.22 16.10 22.25
N ILE A 319 -12.08 15.93 21.56
CA ILE A 319 -11.21 17.02 21.12
C ILE A 319 -10.96 16.84 19.62
N THR A 320 -11.53 17.72 18.80
CA THR A 320 -11.50 17.59 17.33
C THR A 320 -10.42 18.46 16.67
N ALA A 321 -10.09 19.61 17.27
CA ALA A 321 -9.07 20.55 16.82
C ALA A 321 -8.59 21.44 17.98
N GLY A 322 -7.47 22.15 17.77
CA GLY A 322 -6.83 23.07 18.74
C GLY A 322 -5.41 22.66 19.12
N ASP A 323 -4.73 23.52 19.90
CA ASP A 323 -3.42 23.23 20.50
C ASP A 323 -3.56 23.06 22.02
N ILE A 324 -3.41 21.84 22.51
CA ILE A 324 -3.87 21.42 23.82
C ILE A 324 -2.71 20.88 24.66
N THR A 325 -2.47 21.47 25.83
CA THR A 325 -1.57 20.96 26.85
C THR A 325 -2.39 20.60 28.09
N ALA A 326 -2.34 19.34 28.51
CA ALA A 326 -3.20 18.81 29.58
C ALA A 326 -2.38 18.02 30.60
N ILE A 327 -2.40 18.46 31.86
CA ILE A 327 -1.53 17.96 32.94
C ILE A 327 -2.39 17.43 34.08
N GLY A 328 -2.30 16.13 34.34
CA GLY A 328 -2.93 15.49 35.49
C GLY A 328 -2.20 15.83 36.78
N GLY A 329 -2.93 16.27 37.80
CA GLY A 329 -2.34 16.70 39.06
C GLY A 329 -2.14 15.56 40.06
N GLY A 330 -1.23 15.76 41.01
CA GLY A 330 -0.88 14.79 42.04
C GLY A 330 0.02 15.38 43.13
N VAL A 331 0.25 14.61 44.20
CA VAL A 331 1.21 14.96 45.26
C VAL A 331 2.56 14.25 45.07
N THR A 332 3.61 14.83 45.66
CA THR A 332 5.01 14.40 45.50
C THR A 332 5.34 13.04 46.13
N ASP A 333 4.41 12.43 46.88
CA ASP A 333 4.57 11.07 47.43
C ASP A 333 4.28 9.94 46.40
N GLY A 334 3.83 10.31 45.20
CA GLY A 334 3.57 9.38 44.11
C GLY A 334 2.26 8.57 44.21
N SER A 335 1.50 8.74 45.29
CA SER A 335 0.35 7.88 45.64
C SER A 335 -0.98 8.39 45.10
N PHE A 336 -1.08 9.65 44.67
CA PHE A 336 -2.31 10.25 44.15
C PHE A 336 -2.05 10.98 42.83
N GLY A 337 -2.80 10.64 41.78
CA GLY A 337 -2.67 11.27 40.46
C GLY A 337 -3.91 11.11 39.59
N GLY A 338 -4.18 12.10 38.74
CA GLY A 338 -5.14 12.00 37.63
C GLY A 338 -4.45 11.92 36.27
N ALA A 339 -5.19 11.55 35.23
CA ALA A 339 -4.69 11.52 33.86
C ALA A 339 -4.47 12.95 33.29
N GLY A 340 -3.63 13.09 32.27
CA GLY A 340 -3.56 14.35 31.50
C GLY A 340 -4.92 14.68 30.88
N ILE A 341 -5.44 13.74 30.09
CA ILE A 341 -6.81 13.75 29.56
C ILE A 341 -7.51 12.46 29.98
N GLY A 342 -8.71 12.55 30.58
CA GLY A 342 -9.50 11.38 30.95
C GLY A 342 -10.12 11.49 32.34
N CYS A 343 -9.68 10.65 33.30
CA CYS A 343 -10.22 10.66 34.66
C CYS A 343 -9.16 10.86 35.76
N GLY A 344 -9.63 11.32 36.91
CA GLY A 344 -8.87 11.38 38.16
C GLY A 344 -8.66 10.00 38.81
N MET A 345 -8.08 10.00 40.00
CA MET A 345 -7.86 8.83 40.85
C MET A 345 -9.17 8.21 41.36
N ARG A 346 -9.19 6.91 41.67
CA ARG A 346 -10.25 6.27 42.47
C ARG A 346 -9.78 4.99 43.16
N SER A 347 -10.02 4.88 44.47
CA SER A 347 -9.64 3.71 45.28
C SER A 347 -10.73 2.62 45.37
N SER A 348 -11.48 2.35 44.29
CA SER A 348 -12.62 1.40 44.32
C SER A 348 -12.92 0.76 42.95
N SER A 349 -13.30 -0.52 42.91
CA SER A 349 -13.56 -1.30 41.69
C SER A 349 -14.77 -0.90 40.84
N LEU A 350 -15.60 0.04 41.29
CA LEU A 350 -16.53 0.72 40.40
C LEU A 350 -15.74 1.70 39.53
N SER A 351 -15.63 1.47 38.22
CA SER A 351 -14.99 2.43 37.33
C SER A 351 -15.97 3.52 36.86
N SER A 352 -15.50 4.76 36.74
CA SER A 352 -16.17 5.81 35.96
C SER A 352 -15.32 6.13 34.73
N ALA A 353 -14.86 5.04 34.09
CA ALA A 353 -13.88 5.02 33.02
C ALA A 353 -14.26 6.00 31.91
N GLY A 354 -13.32 6.85 31.51
CA GLY A 354 -13.60 7.96 30.59
C GLY A 354 -13.54 7.51 29.13
N ASP A 355 -14.54 7.91 28.35
CA ASP A 355 -14.49 7.82 26.89
C ASP A 355 -13.76 9.04 26.34
N ILE A 356 -12.81 8.80 25.44
CA ILE A 356 -11.91 9.83 24.90
C ILE A 356 -11.88 9.69 23.38
N THR A 357 -12.25 10.75 22.66
CA THR A 357 -12.16 10.82 21.19
C THR A 357 -11.29 12.01 20.79
N LEU A 358 -10.22 11.74 20.05
CA LEU A 358 -9.26 12.75 19.59
C LEU A 358 -9.19 12.77 18.05
N GLY A 359 -9.23 13.97 17.47
CA GLY A 359 -9.22 14.20 16.03
C GLY A 359 -10.58 14.00 15.38
N THR A 360 -10.58 13.84 14.06
CA THR A 360 -11.76 13.55 13.23
C THR A 360 -11.38 12.57 12.13
N GLU A 361 -12.34 11.77 11.64
CA GLU A 361 -12.08 10.85 10.52
C GLU A 361 -11.71 11.65 9.26
N GLY A 362 -10.54 11.34 8.67
CA GLY A 362 -9.97 12.12 7.56
C GLY A 362 -9.43 13.51 7.95
N GLY A 363 -9.32 13.83 9.25
CA GLY A 363 -8.80 15.09 9.74
C GLY A 363 -7.29 15.27 9.50
N SER A 364 -6.83 16.52 9.41
CA SER A 364 -5.41 16.85 9.26
C SER A 364 -4.63 16.71 10.57
N ASP A 365 -3.40 16.21 10.48
CA ASP A 365 -2.47 16.06 11.61
C ASP A 365 -2.05 17.39 12.25
N SER A 366 -2.23 18.51 11.54
CA SER A 366 -1.97 19.87 12.03
C SER A 366 -3.21 20.58 12.58
N ALA A 367 -4.42 20.02 12.41
CA ALA A 367 -5.65 20.61 12.95
C ALA A 367 -5.80 20.42 14.46
N LEU A 368 -5.20 19.35 14.99
CA LEU A 368 -5.18 19.02 16.40
C LEU A 368 -3.75 18.70 16.85
N VAL A 369 -3.29 19.38 17.89
CA VAL A 369 -2.06 19.06 18.61
C VAL A 369 -2.38 18.84 20.09
N VAL A 370 -1.92 17.72 20.66
CA VAL A 370 -2.17 17.34 22.06
C VAL A 370 -0.87 16.96 22.75
N ARG A 371 -0.61 17.56 23.92
CA ARG A 371 0.49 17.22 24.83
C ARG A 371 -0.10 16.87 26.19
N ALA A 372 -0.35 15.60 26.42
CA ALA A 372 -1.04 15.09 27.60
C ALA A 372 -0.05 14.38 28.56
N THR A 373 0.06 14.87 29.79
CA THR A 373 0.97 14.32 30.81
C THR A 373 0.18 13.87 32.04
N GLY A 374 0.33 12.61 32.44
CA GLY A 374 -0.31 12.05 33.62
C GLY A 374 0.38 12.46 34.92
N GLY A 375 -0.42 12.62 35.98
CA GLY A 375 0.09 12.66 37.35
C GLY A 375 0.67 11.29 37.76
N PRO A 376 1.20 11.16 38.99
CA PRO A 376 1.74 9.88 39.47
C PRO A 376 0.74 8.74 39.33
N SER A 377 1.22 7.55 38.96
CA SER A 377 0.38 6.34 38.83
C SER A 377 -0.78 6.46 37.83
N SER A 378 -0.68 7.39 36.88
CA SER A 378 -1.78 7.81 35.99
C SER A 378 -1.34 7.97 34.54
N ALA A 379 -2.27 7.74 33.60
CA ALA A 379 -1.99 7.79 32.17
C ALA A 379 -1.79 9.22 31.64
N GLY A 380 -1.05 9.36 30.54
CA GLY A 380 -1.08 10.60 29.75
C GLY A 380 -2.49 10.86 29.22
N ILE A 381 -3.07 9.85 28.56
CA ILE A 381 -4.45 9.85 28.07
C ILE A 381 -5.14 8.58 28.59
N GLY A 382 -6.22 8.72 29.36
CA GLY A 382 -7.02 7.60 29.89
C GLY A 382 -7.24 7.63 31.41
N GLY A 383 -6.75 6.59 32.10
CA GLY A 383 -7.01 6.33 33.52
C GLY A 383 -6.11 7.09 34.50
N GLY A 384 -6.71 7.70 35.53
CA GLY A 384 -6.00 8.11 36.76
C GLY A 384 -5.66 6.93 37.67
N ASN A 385 -4.94 7.15 38.77
CA ASN A 385 -4.57 6.08 39.71
C ASN A 385 -5.80 5.28 40.21
N GLY A 386 -5.76 3.95 40.11
CA GLY A 386 -6.85 3.06 40.48
C GLY A 386 -8.04 3.04 39.51
N ASN A 387 -7.99 3.83 38.43
CA ASN A 387 -8.95 3.83 37.32
C ASN A 387 -8.29 3.38 36.01
N ASN A 388 -9.14 2.87 35.12
CA ASN A 388 -8.78 2.64 33.71
C ASN A 388 -9.54 3.59 32.79
N SER A 389 -9.12 3.65 31.54
CA SER A 389 -9.88 4.30 30.47
C SER A 389 -11.10 3.49 30.04
N GLY A 390 -12.13 4.19 29.57
CA GLY A 390 -13.18 3.63 28.71
C GLY A 390 -12.64 3.50 27.29
N ALA A 391 -13.49 3.75 26.29
CA ALA A 391 -13.06 3.71 24.89
C ALA A 391 -12.16 4.93 24.56
N ILE A 392 -10.89 4.67 24.22
CA ILE A 392 -10.01 5.67 23.58
C ILE A 392 -10.09 5.49 22.07
N SER A 393 -10.34 6.56 21.34
CA SER A 393 -10.32 6.61 19.87
C SER A 393 -9.49 7.80 19.40
N ILE A 394 -8.45 7.55 18.61
CA ILE A 394 -7.61 8.59 17.99
C ILE A 394 -7.76 8.47 16.48
N LEU A 395 -8.29 9.51 15.86
CA LEU A 395 -8.74 9.53 14.47
C LEU A 395 -7.81 10.35 13.57
N SER A 396 -7.23 11.44 14.12
CA SER A 396 -6.26 12.32 13.45
C SER A 396 -5.50 13.16 14.48
N GLY A 397 -4.46 13.88 14.03
CA GLY A 397 -3.76 14.89 14.86
C GLY A 397 -2.35 14.48 15.26
N THR A 398 -1.63 15.42 15.87
CA THR A 398 -0.30 15.20 16.46
C THR A 398 -0.45 15.04 17.97
N ILE A 399 -0.39 13.81 18.47
CA ILE A 399 -0.74 13.43 19.84
C ILE A 399 0.50 12.92 20.58
N THR A 400 1.02 13.67 21.54
CA THR A 400 2.07 13.24 22.47
C THR A 400 1.47 12.97 23.85
N ALA A 401 1.62 11.74 24.35
CA ALA A 401 1.05 11.27 25.61
C ALA A 401 2.12 10.66 26.51
N LYS A 402 2.23 11.13 27.76
CA LYS A 402 3.26 10.72 28.72
C LYS A 402 2.61 10.28 30.03
N GLY A 403 2.78 9.01 30.41
CA GLY A 403 2.34 8.48 31.69
C GLY A 403 3.21 8.98 32.84
N GLY A 404 2.61 9.22 34.00
CA GLY A 404 3.37 9.33 35.25
C GLY A 404 3.88 7.96 35.69
N ASN A 405 4.74 7.94 36.72
CA ASN A 405 5.30 6.70 37.29
C ASN A 405 4.21 5.61 37.50
N SER A 406 4.30 4.45 36.83
CA SER A 406 3.30 3.36 36.83
C SER A 406 1.96 3.59 36.11
N GLY A 407 1.80 4.69 35.36
CA GLY A 407 0.72 4.89 34.38
C GLY A 407 1.20 4.74 32.92
N ALA A 408 0.28 4.41 32.01
CA ALA A 408 0.58 4.26 30.58
C ALA A 408 0.74 5.61 29.86
N GLY A 409 1.36 5.63 28.67
CA GLY A 409 1.25 6.80 27.77
C GLY A 409 -0.21 7.04 27.39
N ILE A 410 -0.84 6.01 26.80
CA ILE A 410 -2.26 5.98 26.43
C ILE A 410 -2.88 4.70 27.01
N GLY A 411 -3.91 4.82 27.86
CA GLY A 411 -4.65 3.69 28.42
C GLY A 411 -4.87 3.75 29.93
N GLY A 412 -4.27 2.84 30.69
CA GLY A 412 -4.53 2.64 32.13
C GLY A 412 -3.64 3.46 33.06
N GLY A 413 -4.19 3.82 34.23
CA GLY A 413 -3.37 4.14 35.41
C GLY A 413 -2.85 2.85 36.08
N ASN A 414 -2.20 2.97 37.22
CA ASN A 414 -1.88 1.82 38.08
C ASN A 414 -3.17 1.27 38.71
N SER A 415 -3.47 -0.04 38.61
CA SER A 415 -4.65 -0.62 39.26
C SER A 415 -4.34 -1.23 40.64
N LEU A 416 -5.39 -1.27 41.47
CA LEU A 416 -5.43 -1.95 42.77
C LEU A 416 -6.40 -3.16 42.75
N SER A 417 -6.90 -3.55 41.57
CA SER A 417 -7.90 -4.61 41.37
C SER A 417 -7.80 -5.26 39.98
N SER A 418 -8.05 -6.57 39.91
CA SER A 418 -8.14 -7.39 38.69
C SER A 418 -9.32 -7.06 37.77
N ASP A 419 -10.35 -6.44 38.32
CA ASP A 419 -11.64 -6.27 37.63
C ASP A 419 -11.65 -4.98 36.78
N ASN A 420 -10.72 -4.07 37.07
CA ASN A 420 -10.40 -2.91 36.25
C ASN A 420 -9.71 -3.38 34.95
N LYS A 421 -10.42 -3.30 33.81
CA LYS A 421 -9.87 -3.52 32.46
C LYS A 421 -10.05 -2.30 31.57
N ILE A 422 -9.23 -2.16 30.53
CA ILE A 422 -9.38 -1.14 29.50
C ILE A 422 -10.35 -1.70 28.45
N GLU A 423 -11.37 -0.92 28.07
CA GLU A 423 -12.41 -1.39 27.16
C GLU A 423 -11.90 -1.52 25.73
N ARG A 424 -11.37 -0.43 25.16
CA ARG A 424 -10.73 -0.42 23.85
C ARG A 424 -9.80 0.80 23.71
N ILE A 425 -8.63 0.60 23.13
CA ILE A 425 -7.82 1.67 22.53
C ILE A 425 -7.84 1.47 21.02
N ALA A 426 -8.24 2.48 20.26
CA ALA A 426 -8.20 2.46 18.79
C ALA A 426 -7.46 3.68 18.26
N ILE A 427 -6.54 3.46 17.33
CA ILE A 427 -5.81 4.52 16.62
C ILE A 427 -5.94 4.24 15.12
N SER A 428 -6.58 5.15 14.40
CA SER A 428 -6.96 5.00 12.99
C SER A 428 -6.51 6.18 12.12
N GLY A 429 -5.44 6.85 12.53
CA GLY A 429 -4.84 8.04 11.91
C GLY A 429 -4.00 8.82 12.93
N GLY A 430 -3.40 9.92 12.49
CA GLY A 430 -2.54 10.77 13.33
C GLY A 430 -1.06 10.38 13.36
N ARG A 431 -0.25 11.30 13.90
CA ARG A 431 1.07 11.01 14.49
C ARG A 431 0.87 10.86 16.00
N VAL A 432 1.06 9.67 16.55
CA VAL A 432 0.86 9.38 17.97
C VAL A 432 2.17 8.94 18.61
N GLU A 433 2.59 9.63 19.66
CA GLU A 433 3.78 9.32 20.45
C GLU A 433 3.37 9.06 21.91
N ALA A 434 3.56 7.83 22.38
CA ALA A 434 3.00 7.34 23.63
C ALA A 434 4.08 6.72 24.52
N PHE A 435 4.40 7.39 25.63
CA PHE A 435 5.49 7.04 26.55
C PHE A 435 4.92 6.63 27.91
N GLY A 436 5.14 5.39 28.34
CA GLY A 436 4.77 4.91 29.67
C GLY A 436 5.74 5.38 30.76
N GLY A 437 5.22 5.59 31.97
CA GLY A 437 6.07 5.72 33.15
C GLY A 437 6.59 4.34 33.62
N SER A 438 7.43 4.29 34.66
CA SER A 438 8.00 3.01 35.15
C SER A 438 6.90 1.99 35.46
N SER A 439 6.95 0.83 34.80
CA SER A 439 5.95 -0.24 34.82
C SER A 439 4.58 0.07 34.21
N GLY A 440 4.45 1.15 33.44
CA GLY A 440 3.31 1.43 32.55
C GLY A 440 3.73 1.30 31.07
N ALA A 441 2.80 0.82 30.23
CA ALA A 441 3.03 0.64 28.81
C ALA A 441 3.03 1.96 28.03
N GLY A 442 3.59 1.97 26.82
CA GLY A 442 3.39 3.09 25.89
C GLY A 442 1.90 3.23 25.55
N ILE A 443 1.32 2.15 25.04
CA ILE A 443 -0.11 2.02 24.73
C ILE A 443 -0.66 0.77 25.43
N GLY A 444 -1.74 0.93 26.22
CA GLY A 444 -2.37 -0.15 26.97
C GLY A 444 -2.28 0.04 28.48
N GLY A 445 -1.78 -0.97 29.18
CA GLY A 445 -1.87 -1.07 30.63
C GLY A 445 -0.91 -0.17 31.40
N GLY A 446 -1.40 0.47 32.46
CA GLY A 446 -0.54 0.88 33.57
C GLY A 446 -0.10 -0.34 34.39
N ARG A 447 0.61 -0.11 35.50
CA ARG A 447 1.09 -1.20 36.36
C ARG A 447 -0.08 -2.02 36.91
N ALA A 448 0.06 -3.35 36.85
CA ALA A 448 -0.97 -4.34 37.18
C ALA A 448 -2.29 -4.16 36.40
N VAL A 449 -2.23 -3.67 35.15
CA VAL A 449 -3.39 -3.54 34.25
C VAL A 449 -3.14 -4.26 32.92
N ASP A 450 -4.06 -5.15 32.55
CA ASP A 450 -4.13 -5.71 31.19
C ASP A 450 -4.42 -4.57 30.19
N GLY A 451 -3.68 -4.51 29.07
CA GLY A 451 -3.88 -3.47 28.03
C GLY A 451 -5.23 -3.56 27.30
N GLY A 452 -6.05 -4.58 27.59
CA GLY A 452 -7.42 -4.72 27.07
C GLY A 452 -7.46 -5.11 25.60
N VAL A 453 -8.27 -4.39 24.82
CA VAL A 453 -8.31 -4.48 23.36
C VAL A 453 -7.60 -3.27 22.76
N ILE A 454 -6.58 -3.49 21.94
CA ILE A 454 -5.81 -2.43 21.26
C ILE A 454 -5.89 -2.66 19.75
N ALA A 455 -6.34 -1.67 18.98
CA ALA A 455 -6.42 -1.73 17.52
C ALA A 455 -5.68 -0.54 16.88
N LEU A 456 -4.67 -0.83 16.06
CA LEU A 456 -3.99 0.16 15.22
C LEU A 456 -4.31 -0.12 13.75
N GLN A 457 -4.70 0.90 13.01
CA GLN A 457 -5.17 0.74 11.62
C GLN A 457 -5.03 2.02 10.78
N ASN A 458 -5.39 1.94 9.50
CA ASN A 458 -5.61 3.09 8.61
C ASN A 458 -4.41 4.05 8.51
N SER A 459 -3.20 3.53 8.29
CA SER A 459 -1.97 4.32 8.15
C SER A 459 -1.65 5.28 9.30
N ALA A 460 -2.10 4.95 10.51
CA ALA A 460 -1.66 5.61 11.74
C ALA A 460 -0.12 5.52 11.86
N ARG A 461 0.52 6.61 12.31
CA ARG A 461 1.97 6.65 12.55
C ARG A 461 2.22 6.70 14.05
N VAL A 462 2.68 5.57 14.61
CA VAL A 462 2.65 5.31 16.04
C VAL A 462 4.06 5.06 16.57
N LYS A 463 4.50 5.85 17.56
CA LYS A 463 5.71 5.63 18.34
C LYS A 463 5.33 5.30 19.79
N ALA A 464 5.53 4.06 20.21
CA ALA A 464 5.17 3.56 21.53
C ALA A 464 6.43 3.18 22.33
N VAL A 465 6.52 3.64 23.58
CA VAL A 465 7.66 3.38 24.47
C VAL A 465 7.15 2.90 25.82
N GLY A 466 7.43 1.65 26.16
CA GLY A 466 7.13 1.07 27.47
C GLY A 466 8.17 1.50 28.51
N GLY A 467 7.73 1.85 29.71
CA GLY A 467 8.64 2.05 30.83
C GLY A 467 9.21 0.72 31.34
N PRO A 468 10.23 0.74 32.22
CA PRO A 468 10.81 -0.47 32.83
C PRO A 468 9.75 -1.46 33.35
N SER A 469 9.91 -2.74 33.00
CA SER A 469 8.97 -3.86 33.26
C SER A 469 7.65 -3.86 32.46
N ALA A 470 7.44 -2.94 31.51
CA ALA A 470 6.21 -2.86 30.71
C ALA A 470 6.45 -3.05 29.21
N ALA A 471 5.40 -3.43 28.48
CA ALA A 471 5.40 -3.51 27.02
C ALA A 471 5.34 -2.11 26.38
N ALA A 472 5.72 -1.99 25.11
CA ALA A 472 5.47 -0.78 24.33
C ALA A 472 3.96 -0.68 24.01
N ILE A 473 3.38 -1.80 23.58
CA ILE A 473 1.97 -1.98 23.28
C ILE A 473 1.50 -3.28 23.94
N GLY A 474 0.66 -3.18 24.97
CA GLY A 474 0.17 -4.35 25.72
C GLY A 474 -0.08 -4.07 27.20
N GLY A 475 0.19 -5.06 28.05
CA GLY A 475 0.02 -4.92 29.50
C GLY A 475 1.20 -4.19 30.16
N GLY A 476 0.92 -3.47 31.25
CA GLY A 476 1.97 -2.91 32.09
C GLY A 476 2.74 -3.97 32.89
N GLY A 477 3.61 -3.53 33.79
CA GLY A 477 4.35 -4.43 34.67
C GLY A 477 3.42 -5.23 35.59
N TYR A 478 3.73 -6.51 35.78
CA TYR A 478 2.91 -7.50 36.53
C TYR A 478 1.52 -7.82 35.93
N ALA A 479 1.22 -7.37 34.70
CA ALA A 479 -0.02 -7.70 34.00
C ALA A 479 0.19 -8.68 32.84
N ASP A 480 -0.88 -9.28 32.33
CA ASP A 480 -0.83 -10.14 31.14
C ASP A 480 -0.72 -9.34 29.84
N GLY A 481 -0.32 -10.02 28.76
CA GLY A 481 -0.44 -9.53 27.40
C GLY A 481 -1.90 -9.27 26.97
N SER A 482 -2.07 -8.47 25.93
CA SER A 482 -3.37 -7.89 25.53
C SER A 482 -3.97 -8.53 24.27
N THR A 483 -5.23 -8.23 23.98
CA THR A 483 -5.84 -8.54 22.67
C THR A 483 -5.49 -7.40 21.72
N ILE A 484 -4.54 -7.63 20.83
CA ILE A 484 -4.02 -6.58 19.93
C ILE A 484 -4.51 -6.84 18.49
N SER A 485 -4.63 -5.81 17.67
CA SER A 485 -4.71 -5.90 16.22
C SER A 485 -3.91 -4.75 15.60
N ILE A 486 -3.11 -5.04 14.59
CA ILE A 486 -2.30 -4.05 13.85
C ILE A 486 -2.35 -4.45 12.37
N ASP A 487 -2.86 -3.57 11.51
CA ASP A 487 -2.77 -3.77 10.05
C ASP A 487 -1.39 -3.37 9.50
N SER A 488 -1.04 -3.90 8.32
CA SER A 488 0.26 -3.69 7.67
C SER A 488 0.44 -2.30 7.05
N THR A 489 -0.53 -1.38 7.21
CA THR A 489 -0.39 0.01 6.77
C THR A 489 0.10 0.93 7.91
N VAL A 490 0.05 0.47 9.16
CA VAL A 490 0.49 1.22 10.34
C VAL A 490 2.01 1.35 10.36
N ALA A 491 2.52 2.58 10.23
CA ALA A 491 3.93 2.88 10.45
C ALA A 491 4.20 2.87 11.97
N LEU A 492 4.75 1.77 12.46
CA LEU A 492 4.98 1.51 13.89
C LEU A 492 6.47 1.59 14.26
N GLU A 493 6.75 2.32 15.33
CA GLU A 493 7.95 2.20 16.15
C GLU A 493 7.56 1.83 17.58
N ALA A 494 8.00 0.69 18.10
CA ALA A 494 7.68 0.23 19.45
C ALA A 494 8.95 -0.23 20.19
N TYR A 495 9.15 0.23 21.43
CA TYR A 495 10.33 -0.10 22.23
C TYR A 495 9.97 -0.40 23.69
N ALA A 496 10.57 -1.44 24.28
CA ALA A 496 10.38 -1.80 25.68
C ALA A 496 11.66 -2.37 26.31
N SER A 497 11.71 -2.32 27.64
CA SER A 497 12.64 -3.16 28.40
C SER A 497 12.23 -4.63 28.25
N GLY A 498 13.14 -5.49 27.81
CA GLY A 498 12.91 -6.92 27.51
C GLY A 498 12.59 -7.83 28.70
N GLU A 499 12.09 -7.28 29.81
CA GLU A 499 11.22 -8.05 30.72
C GLU A 499 9.88 -8.41 30.05
N LYS A 500 9.48 -7.64 29.02
CA LYS A 500 8.32 -7.92 28.15
C LYS A 500 8.69 -7.78 26.67
N TRP A 501 7.85 -8.32 25.79
CA TRP A 501 7.87 -8.00 24.36
C TRP A 501 7.44 -6.54 24.12
N ALA A 502 7.88 -5.94 23.02
CA ALA A 502 7.41 -4.61 22.63
C ALA A 502 5.91 -4.66 22.28
N ILE A 503 5.50 -5.63 21.47
CA ILE A 503 4.09 -6.05 21.36
C ILE A 503 3.86 -7.25 22.27
N ASP A 504 3.14 -7.03 23.37
CA ASP A 504 2.83 -8.04 24.38
C ASP A 504 1.37 -8.52 24.24
N ARG A 505 1.20 -9.68 23.59
CA ARG A 505 -0.10 -10.27 23.25
C ARG A 505 -0.44 -11.45 24.15
N LYS A 506 -1.72 -11.54 24.55
CA LYS A 506 -2.19 -12.65 25.39
C LYS A 506 -1.98 -13.98 24.68
N ASN A 507 -1.47 -14.97 25.40
CA ASN A 507 -1.07 -16.29 24.88
C ASN A 507 0.06 -16.26 23.81
N SER A 508 0.74 -15.13 23.60
CA SER A 508 1.80 -14.94 22.59
C SER A 508 1.40 -15.16 21.13
N ASP A 509 0.12 -15.40 20.82
CA ASP A 509 -0.37 -15.52 19.45
C ASP A 509 -0.28 -14.16 18.73
N LEU A 510 0.52 -14.07 17.66
CA LEU A 510 0.69 -12.86 16.84
C LEU A 510 -0.31 -12.73 15.68
N SER A 511 -1.24 -13.68 15.46
CA SER A 511 -2.08 -13.78 14.25
C SER A 511 -2.84 -12.51 13.81
N GLY A 512 -3.14 -11.60 14.74
CA GLY A 512 -3.81 -10.32 14.49
C GLY A 512 -2.87 -9.13 14.23
N VAL A 513 -1.56 -9.35 14.19
CA VAL A 513 -0.52 -8.40 13.77
C VAL A 513 -0.15 -8.72 12.31
N LYS A 514 0.12 -7.71 11.48
CA LYS A 514 0.55 -7.89 10.07
C LYS A 514 1.61 -6.86 9.70
N GLY A 515 2.62 -7.26 8.93
CA GLY A 515 3.70 -6.37 8.49
C GLY A 515 4.55 -5.76 9.62
N ILE A 516 4.60 -6.40 10.81
CA ILE A 516 5.38 -5.92 11.96
C ILE A 516 6.37 -6.99 12.45
N LEU A 517 7.67 -6.72 12.36
CA LEU A 517 8.71 -7.48 13.06
C LEU A 517 8.60 -7.20 14.57
N ASN A 518 8.43 -8.22 15.42
CA ASN A 518 8.50 -8.13 16.89
C ASN A 518 9.70 -8.94 17.40
N GLY A 519 10.74 -8.27 17.88
CA GLY A 519 12.07 -8.84 18.11
C GLY A 519 12.69 -8.49 19.47
N ARG A 520 13.76 -9.21 19.82
CA ARG A 520 14.44 -9.11 21.11
C ARG A 520 15.96 -9.25 20.99
N PHE A 521 16.69 -8.39 21.70
CA PHE A 521 18.14 -8.46 21.87
C PHE A 521 18.53 -8.97 23.26
N ASP A 522 19.40 -9.97 23.29
CA ASP A 522 19.90 -10.67 24.47
C ASP A 522 21.43 -10.78 24.41
N GLY A 523 22.11 -10.59 25.54
CA GLY A 523 23.56 -10.82 25.68
C GLY A 523 23.86 -12.20 26.26
N PHE A 524 24.56 -13.04 25.50
CA PHE A 524 25.03 -14.37 25.91
C PHE A 524 26.55 -14.50 25.82
N SER A 525 27.06 -15.61 26.37
CA SER A 525 28.44 -16.09 26.19
C SER A 525 28.43 -17.53 25.69
N GLU A 526 29.43 -17.91 24.87
CA GLU A 526 29.53 -19.20 24.15
C GLU A 526 29.14 -20.45 24.96
N SER A 527 29.45 -20.46 26.26
CA SER A 527 29.15 -21.54 27.20
C SER A 527 27.64 -21.73 27.54
N GLY A 528 26.75 -21.00 26.87
CA GLY A 528 25.32 -20.92 27.21
C GLY A 528 25.05 -20.20 28.55
N SER A 529 26.08 -19.65 29.17
CA SER A 529 25.97 -18.94 30.44
C SER A 529 25.64 -17.46 30.21
N PHE A 530 24.86 -16.89 31.13
CA PHE A 530 24.48 -15.48 31.09
C PHE A 530 25.70 -14.55 31.19
N VAL A 531 25.70 -13.49 30.39
CA VAL A 531 26.67 -12.38 30.50
C VAL A 531 26.66 -11.80 31.91
N LYS A 532 27.85 -11.53 32.44
CA LYS A 532 28.05 -10.96 33.78
C LYS A 532 27.74 -9.46 33.82
N ALA A 533 27.57 -8.91 35.02
CA ALA A 533 27.24 -7.50 35.24
C ALA A 533 28.33 -6.50 34.79
N ASP A 534 29.55 -6.98 34.56
CA ASP A 534 30.69 -6.22 34.05
C ASP A 534 30.54 -5.80 32.56
N ASN A 535 29.58 -6.37 31.81
CA ASN A 535 29.28 -6.01 30.42
C ASN A 535 27.89 -5.36 30.26
N GLU A 536 27.48 -4.52 31.22
CA GLU A 536 26.33 -3.61 31.03
C GLU A 536 26.60 -2.63 29.87
N LEU A 537 25.55 -2.30 29.08
CA LEU A 537 25.62 -1.27 28.06
C LEU A 537 26.02 0.07 28.71
N THR A 538 27.12 0.67 28.23
CA THR A 538 27.50 2.02 28.64
C THR A 538 26.40 3.01 28.26
N LEU A 539 26.07 3.90 29.20
CA LEU A 539 24.82 4.68 29.24
C LEU A 539 24.60 5.62 28.05
N ASP A 540 25.64 5.83 27.24
CA ASP A 540 25.77 6.94 26.29
C ASP A 540 25.99 6.47 24.84
N ALA A 541 25.95 5.16 24.57
CA ALA A 541 26.10 4.61 23.22
C ALA A 541 24.74 4.60 22.49
N GLU A 542 24.66 5.22 21.32
CA GLU A 542 23.53 4.99 20.41
C GLU A 542 23.58 3.55 19.88
N THR A 543 22.48 3.11 19.28
CA THR A 543 22.40 1.82 18.60
C THR A 543 21.54 1.98 17.37
N ALA A 544 22.19 2.33 16.26
CA ALA A 544 21.61 2.33 14.93
C ALA A 544 21.62 0.91 14.35
N LEU A 545 20.43 0.35 14.11
CA LEU A 545 20.23 -0.87 13.35
C LEU A 545 19.70 -0.51 11.95
N GLN A 546 19.86 -1.39 10.98
CA GLN A 546 19.42 -1.21 9.60
C GLN A 546 18.61 -2.41 9.14
N LEU A 547 17.43 -2.16 8.58
CA LEU A 547 16.67 -3.13 7.80
C LEU A 547 17.18 -3.10 6.36
N LEU A 548 17.32 -4.27 5.73
CA LEU A 548 17.82 -4.41 4.37
C LEU A 548 16.94 -5.36 3.55
N ASP A 549 16.86 -5.09 2.25
CA ASP A 549 16.19 -5.95 1.28
C ASP A 549 17.06 -7.15 0.86
N GLY A 550 16.52 -7.99 -0.02
CA GLY A 550 17.22 -9.13 -0.63
C GLY A 550 18.39 -8.77 -1.56
N SER A 551 18.73 -7.49 -1.74
CA SER A 551 19.92 -6.99 -2.45
C SER A 551 20.93 -6.28 -1.53
N GLY A 552 20.65 -6.23 -0.22
CA GLY A 552 21.52 -5.58 0.76
C GLY A 552 21.43 -4.05 0.77
N GLN A 553 20.42 -3.47 0.11
CA GLN A 553 20.13 -2.03 0.24
C GLN A 553 19.37 -1.76 1.54
N VAL A 554 19.73 -0.67 2.22
CA VAL A 554 19.08 -0.26 3.48
C VAL A 554 17.69 0.30 3.19
N THR A 555 16.64 -0.42 3.58
CA THR A 555 15.24 0.02 3.44
C THR A 555 14.82 0.96 4.56
N ALA A 556 15.33 0.76 5.79
CA ALA A 556 15.08 1.65 6.92
C ALA A 556 16.23 1.66 7.93
N GLY A 557 16.45 2.84 8.55
CA GLY A 557 17.32 3.01 9.71
C GLY A 557 16.53 3.06 11.01
N LEU A 558 16.99 2.33 12.03
CA LEU A 558 16.37 2.20 13.34
C LEU A 558 17.31 2.75 14.43
N HIS A 559 16.98 3.90 15.01
CA HIS A 559 17.72 4.42 16.17
C HIS A 559 17.05 3.97 17.47
N LEU A 560 17.72 3.14 18.27
CA LEU A 560 17.23 2.81 19.62
C LEU A 560 17.44 4.01 20.57
N PRO A 561 16.38 4.58 21.18
CA PRO A 561 16.50 5.79 21.98
C PRO A 561 17.12 5.54 23.37
N ILE A 562 18.36 6.00 23.56
CA ILE A 562 19.14 5.93 24.82
C ILE A 562 18.28 6.27 26.05
N ASN A 563 17.64 7.44 26.03
CA ASN A 563 17.09 8.09 27.22
C ASN A 563 15.84 7.44 27.83
N SER A 564 15.22 6.46 27.16
CA SER A 564 13.96 5.84 27.62
C SER A 564 14.13 4.53 28.39
N LEU A 565 15.33 3.94 28.42
CA LEU A 565 15.52 2.52 28.78
C LEU A 565 16.39 2.30 30.04
N VAL A 566 16.66 3.37 30.79
CA VAL A 566 17.54 3.32 31.98
C VAL A 566 16.86 2.65 33.17
N HIS A 567 17.19 1.38 33.42
CA HIS A 567 16.96 0.72 34.71
C HIS A 567 18.28 0.23 35.31
N LYS A 568 18.82 0.97 36.29
CA LYS A 568 19.91 0.48 37.14
C LYS A 568 19.33 -0.29 38.33
N SER A 569 19.30 -1.62 38.20
CA SER A 569 18.99 -2.51 39.32
C SER A 569 20.09 -2.42 40.38
N THR A 570 19.70 -2.28 41.66
CA THR A 570 20.62 -2.31 42.81
C THR A 570 21.31 -3.67 43.01
N VAL A 571 20.98 -4.68 42.19
CA VAL A 571 21.48 -6.07 42.31
C VAL A 571 22.01 -6.61 40.97
N GLY A 572 22.65 -5.74 40.17
CA GLY A 572 23.62 -6.12 39.12
C GLY A 572 23.17 -7.21 38.15
N ARG A 573 21.99 -7.04 37.52
CA ARG A 573 21.46 -7.98 36.53
C ARG A 573 20.68 -7.28 35.42
N ARG A 574 21.24 -7.36 34.21
CA ARG A 574 20.62 -7.36 32.87
C ARG A 574 19.71 -6.17 32.53
N VAL A 575 20.12 -5.43 31.51
CA VAL A 575 19.18 -4.67 30.66
C VAL A 575 18.91 -5.52 29.41
N TYR A 576 17.64 -5.66 29.05
CA TYR A 576 17.18 -6.32 27.83
C TYR A 576 16.44 -5.30 26.97
N HIS A 577 16.46 -5.47 25.64
CA HIS A 577 15.75 -4.60 24.72
C HIS A 577 14.84 -5.41 23.81
N SER A 578 13.54 -5.09 23.80
CA SER A 578 12.58 -5.60 22.84
C SER A 578 12.04 -4.46 22.01
N PHE A 579 11.76 -4.74 20.74
CA PHE A 579 11.30 -3.75 19.76
C PHE A 579 10.21 -4.35 18.87
N ALA A 580 9.35 -3.51 18.32
CA ALA A 580 8.51 -3.89 17.19
C ALA A 580 8.42 -2.77 16.14
N LEU A 581 8.47 -3.15 14.87
CA LEU A 581 8.65 -2.22 13.76
C LEU A 581 7.83 -2.64 12.55
N SER A 582 7.23 -1.66 11.88
CA SER A 582 6.69 -1.89 10.54
C SER A 582 7.81 -2.29 9.58
N THR A 583 7.55 -3.31 8.76
CA THR A 583 8.49 -3.88 7.79
C THR A 583 7.77 -4.12 6.48
N ASP A 584 8.31 -3.59 5.39
CA ASP A 584 7.86 -3.91 4.04
C ASP A 584 8.16 -5.40 3.73
N ASP A 585 7.27 -6.06 2.98
CA ASP A 585 7.34 -7.51 2.68
C ASP A 585 8.64 -7.94 1.95
N ASN A 586 9.41 -6.98 1.41
CA ASN A 586 10.71 -7.21 0.76
C ASN A 586 11.91 -7.19 1.74
N THR A 587 11.70 -6.90 3.02
CA THR A 587 12.78 -6.78 4.01
C THR A 587 13.29 -8.18 4.41
N ALA A 588 14.51 -8.51 4.00
CA ALA A 588 15.09 -9.83 4.18
C ALA A 588 16.09 -9.92 5.34
N TYR A 589 16.71 -8.80 5.76
CA TYR A 589 17.79 -8.80 6.75
C TYR A 589 17.71 -7.64 7.76
N LEU A 590 18.33 -7.85 8.94
CA LEU A 590 18.59 -6.84 9.97
C LEU A 590 20.09 -6.80 10.29
N ARG A 591 20.75 -5.64 10.16
CA ARG A 591 22.19 -5.37 10.41
C ARG A 591 22.35 -4.43 11.61
N ASN A 592 23.43 -4.58 12.38
CA ASN A 592 23.89 -3.57 13.33
C ASN A 592 24.86 -2.61 12.63
N SER A 593 24.66 -1.29 12.73
CA SER A 593 25.41 -0.30 11.94
C SER A 593 26.36 0.61 12.75
N ASP A 594 26.33 0.53 14.08
CA ASP A 594 27.02 1.52 14.92
C ASP A 594 28.54 1.30 15.06
N SER A 595 29.03 0.07 14.91
CA SER A 595 30.44 -0.35 15.09
C SER A 595 31.09 -0.09 16.47
N GLN A 596 30.43 0.62 17.39
CA GLN A 596 30.92 0.94 18.75
C GLN A 596 31.04 -0.29 19.68
N TYR A 597 30.57 -1.46 19.26
CA TYR A 597 30.51 -2.72 20.03
C TYR A 597 31.85 -3.47 20.15
N GLY A 598 33.00 -2.77 20.15
CA GLY A 598 34.32 -3.38 20.20
C GLY A 598 34.50 -4.33 21.39
N ASP A 599 34.72 -5.61 21.09
CA ASP A 599 35.20 -6.72 21.94
C ASP A 599 34.44 -7.00 23.27
N ARG A 600 33.33 -6.30 23.56
CA ARG A 600 32.59 -6.40 24.85
C ARG A 600 31.49 -7.47 24.89
N TYR A 601 31.27 -8.17 23.80
CA TYR A 601 30.44 -9.39 23.77
C TYR A 601 31.31 -10.52 23.21
N THR A 602 31.49 -11.60 23.98
CA THR A 602 32.36 -12.73 23.60
C THR A 602 31.86 -13.51 22.39
N ASP A 603 30.61 -13.27 22.00
CA ASP A 603 29.90 -13.96 20.92
C ASP A 603 29.67 -13.01 19.73
N TYR A 604 30.25 -11.81 19.76
CA TYR A 604 30.43 -10.98 18.56
C TYR A 604 31.71 -11.43 17.84
N PRO A 605 31.72 -11.46 16.49
CA PRO A 605 32.98 -11.55 15.75
C PRO A 605 33.93 -10.43 16.18
N SER A 606 35.24 -10.75 16.16
CA SER A 606 36.31 -9.76 16.24
C SER A 606 36.10 -8.60 15.26
N ALA A 607 36.67 -7.42 15.56
CA ALA A 607 36.38 -6.13 14.91
C ALA A 607 36.50 -6.07 13.36
N ASP A 608 36.98 -7.11 12.69
CA ASP A 608 36.99 -7.25 11.23
C ASP A 608 35.64 -7.75 10.66
N GLY A 609 34.79 -8.41 11.44
CA GLY A 609 33.50 -9.00 11.02
C GLY A 609 32.28 -8.06 11.11
N ARG A 610 32.42 -6.80 10.66
CA ARG A 610 31.47 -5.71 10.95
C ARG A 610 30.08 -5.76 10.29
N ASP A 611 29.81 -6.72 9.39
CA ASP A 611 28.56 -6.80 8.60
C ASP A 611 27.70 -8.04 8.94
N ALA A 612 27.51 -8.31 10.22
CA ALA A 612 26.68 -9.41 10.69
C ALA A 612 25.17 -9.09 10.58
N THR A 613 24.39 -10.03 10.04
CA THR A 613 22.96 -9.84 9.73
C THR A 613 22.07 -11.00 10.20
N TYR A 614 20.83 -10.72 10.58
CA TYR A 614 19.80 -11.74 10.87
C TYR A 614 18.78 -11.85 9.72
N PRO A 615 18.50 -13.04 9.16
CA PRO A 615 17.53 -13.22 8.07
C PRO A 615 16.08 -13.33 8.57
N LEU A 616 15.17 -12.61 7.91
CA LEU A 616 13.72 -12.64 8.18
C LEU A 616 13.04 -13.65 7.24
N SER A 617 12.66 -14.82 7.76
CA SER A 617 12.13 -15.93 6.93
C SER A 617 10.65 -16.26 7.18
N GLY A 618 9.83 -16.10 6.14
CA GLY A 618 8.49 -16.69 6.04
C GLY A 618 7.32 -15.70 6.15
N SER A 619 6.22 -16.05 5.49
CA SER A 619 4.98 -15.25 5.40
C SER A 619 4.11 -15.30 6.68
N GLN A 620 4.72 -15.47 7.85
CA GLN A 620 4.02 -15.66 9.11
C GLN A 620 4.83 -15.02 10.25
N LEU A 621 4.25 -14.01 10.91
CA LEU A 621 4.95 -13.27 11.96
C LEU A 621 5.19 -14.16 13.17
N VAL A 622 6.48 -14.34 13.51
CA VAL A 622 6.96 -15.03 14.70
C VAL A 622 7.61 -14.01 15.64
N ASN A 623 7.50 -14.24 16.95
CA ASN A 623 8.30 -13.52 17.95
C ASN A 623 9.76 -13.94 17.75
N ILE A 624 10.63 -13.02 17.30
CA ILE A 624 12.04 -13.34 17.07
C ILE A 624 12.80 -13.22 18.40
N ASP A 625 12.79 -14.34 19.12
CA ASP A 625 13.53 -14.54 20.35
C ASP A 625 15.00 -14.87 20.02
N HIS A 626 15.93 -14.21 20.70
CA HIS A 626 17.38 -14.32 20.46
C HIS A 626 17.82 -13.96 19.02
N ILE A 627 17.72 -12.69 18.63
CA ILE A 627 18.34 -12.20 17.38
C ILE A 627 19.87 -12.36 17.49
N ARG A 628 20.42 -13.37 16.80
CA ARG A 628 21.85 -13.63 16.71
C ARG A 628 22.42 -13.09 15.40
N PHE A 629 23.25 -12.07 15.52
CA PHE A 629 24.09 -11.59 14.42
C PHE A 629 25.19 -12.64 14.13
N THR A 630 25.27 -13.16 12.90
CA THR A 630 26.24 -14.22 12.55
C THR A 630 27.46 -13.67 11.81
N GLU A 631 28.65 -14.22 12.09
CA GLU A 631 29.91 -13.80 11.44
C GLU A 631 29.93 -13.99 9.91
N ARG A 632 29.10 -14.92 9.40
CA ARG A 632 28.92 -15.07 7.95
C ARG A 632 28.20 -13.83 7.42
N ALA A 633 28.97 -12.96 6.76
CA ALA A 633 28.43 -11.98 5.82
C ALA A 633 27.41 -12.71 4.91
N PRO A 634 26.17 -12.20 4.80
CA PRO A 634 25.12 -12.92 4.12
C PRO A 634 25.46 -12.98 2.63
N SER A 635 25.17 -14.13 2.02
CA SER A 635 25.47 -14.43 0.63
C SER A 635 24.25 -14.99 -0.08
N HIS A 636 24.14 -14.65 -1.37
CA HIS A 636 23.21 -15.29 -2.29
C HIS A 636 23.97 -16.08 -3.36
N LEU A 637 23.24 -16.96 -4.03
CA LEU A 637 23.79 -17.71 -5.16
C LEU A 637 23.76 -16.82 -6.41
N VAL A 638 24.93 -16.48 -6.95
CA VAL A 638 25.09 -15.91 -8.29
C VAL A 638 25.58 -17.00 -9.22
N SER A 639 25.05 -17.04 -10.44
CA SER A 639 25.45 -18.03 -11.45
C SER A 639 25.44 -17.47 -12.87
N TYR A 640 26.35 -17.98 -13.70
CA TYR A 640 26.34 -17.79 -15.15
C TYR A 640 26.42 -19.14 -15.86
N THR A 641 26.05 -19.16 -17.13
CA THR A 641 25.98 -20.38 -17.95
C THR A 641 27.03 -20.36 -19.05
N VAL A 642 27.72 -21.49 -19.24
CA VAL A 642 28.58 -21.76 -20.40
C VAL A 642 27.86 -22.71 -21.35
N GLU A 643 27.67 -22.28 -22.59
CA GLU A 643 27.07 -23.09 -23.66
C GLU A 643 28.13 -23.53 -24.66
N HIS A 644 28.24 -24.84 -24.95
CA HIS A 644 29.16 -25.36 -25.96
C HIS A 644 28.44 -25.51 -27.30
N TRP A 645 28.75 -24.63 -28.25
CA TRP A 645 28.13 -24.55 -29.58
C TRP A 645 29.08 -25.04 -30.67
N VAL A 646 28.57 -25.89 -31.56
CA VAL A 646 29.23 -26.22 -32.83
C VAL A 646 28.69 -25.30 -33.93
N GLU A 647 29.56 -24.85 -34.82
CA GLU A 647 29.22 -23.95 -35.93
C GLU A 647 28.09 -24.54 -36.80
N GLY A 648 27.04 -23.74 -37.03
CA GLY A 648 25.85 -24.12 -37.80
C GLY A 648 24.74 -24.83 -37.02
N GLU A 649 24.99 -25.35 -35.82
CA GLU A 649 23.95 -26.02 -35.03
C GLU A 649 22.94 -25.03 -34.41
N GLN A 650 21.69 -25.49 -34.23
CA GLN A 650 20.58 -24.67 -33.72
C GLN A 650 20.40 -24.75 -32.19
N SER A 651 21.27 -25.50 -31.49
CA SER A 651 21.23 -25.69 -30.04
C SER A 651 22.64 -26.07 -29.54
N PRO A 652 23.01 -25.75 -28.30
CA PRO A 652 24.31 -26.15 -27.76
C PRO A 652 24.35 -27.66 -27.47
N ARG A 653 25.50 -28.29 -27.73
CA ARG A 653 25.73 -29.72 -27.44
C ARG A 653 25.90 -30.02 -25.94
N ALA A 654 26.30 -29.02 -25.16
CA ALA A 654 26.40 -29.11 -23.72
C ALA A 654 26.19 -27.74 -23.07
N THR A 655 25.68 -27.75 -21.83
CA THR A 655 25.45 -26.58 -21.01
C THR A 655 26.03 -26.83 -19.62
N GLU A 656 26.74 -25.85 -19.06
CA GLU A 656 27.34 -25.92 -17.73
C GLU A 656 27.00 -24.65 -16.95
N THR A 657 26.68 -24.78 -15.66
CA THR A 657 26.33 -23.64 -14.80
C THR A 657 27.43 -23.44 -13.76
N VAL A 658 28.15 -22.33 -13.86
CA VAL A 658 29.13 -21.91 -12.86
C VAL A 658 28.39 -21.06 -11.83
N SER A 659 28.46 -21.43 -10.56
CA SER A 659 27.75 -20.73 -9.48
C SER A 659 28.58 -20.64 -8.21
N ALA A 660 28.47 -19.52 -7.49
CA ALA A 660 29.11 -19.33 -6.20
C ALA A 660 28.20 -18.58 -5.21
N GLN A 661 28.51 -18.71 -3.93
CA GLN A 661 27.99 -17.82 -2.90
C GLN A 661 28.84 -16.55 -2.88
N VAL A 662 28.22 -15.40 -3.17
CA VAL A 662 28.88 -14.08 -3.15
C VAL A 662 28.22 -13.19 -2.10
N PRO A 663 28.92 -12.21 -1.50
CA PRO A 663 28.32 -11.29 -0.54
C PRO A 663 27.15 -10.52 -1.17
N LEU A 664 26.09 -10.23 -0.40
CA LEU A 664 24.86 -9.62 -0.94
C LEU A 664 25.06 -8.32 -1.76
N HIS A 665 26.10 -7.54 -1.46
CA HIS A 665 26.44 -6.33 -2.21
C HIS A 665 27.10 -6.58 -3.59
N GLN A 666 27.27 -7.84 -4.00
CA GLN A 666 27.88 -8.24 -5.27
C GLN A 666 26.89 -9.11 -6.07
N ASN A 667 26.45 -8.64 -7.23
CA ASN A 667 25.60 -9.45 -8.14
C ASN A 667 26.39 -10.01 -9.34
N THR A 668 27.71 -9.96 -9.27
CA THR A 668 28.65 -10.36 -10.32
C THR A 668 29.54 -11.50 -9.86
N LEU A 669 29.75 -12.51 -10.72
CA LEU A 669 30.68 -13.61 -10.48
C LEU A 669 31.87 -13.50 -11.44
N ALA A 670 33.08 -13.69 -10.90
CA ALA A 670 34.30 -13.70 -11.70
C ALA A 670 34.27 -14.82 -12.75
N VAL A 671 34.62 -14.51 -13.99
CA VAL A 671 34.62 -15.50 -15.08
C VAL A 671 35.84 -16.41 -14.92
N GLN A 672 35.59 -17.71 -14.85
CA GLN A 672 36.64 -18.72 -14.87
C GLN A 672 37.08 -19.01 -16.32
N PRO A 673 38.36 -19.38 -16.55
CA PRO A 673 38.82 -19.79 -17.87
C PRO A 673 37.97 -20.93 -18.43
N VAL A 674 37.30 -20.67 -19.57
CA VAL A 674 36.43 -21.65 -20.22
C VAL A 674 37.26 -22.87 -20.63
N THR A 675 37.01 -24.00 -19.99
CA THR A 675 37.74 -25.24 -20.27
C THR A 675 37.18 -25.89 -21.53
N SER A 676 38.00 -26.06 -22.55
CA SER A 676 37.63 -26.72 -23.79
C SER A 676 37.29 -28.19 -23.52
N ARG A 677 36.00 -28.53 -23.61
CA ARG A 677 35.55 -29.94 -23.69
C ARG A 677 36.02 -30.57 -25.00
N ASP A 678 36.35 -31.85 -24.93
CA ASP A 678 36.52 -32.70 -26.10
C ASP A 678 35.14 -32.91 -26.77
N ILE A 679 35.02 -32.54 -28.05
CA ILE A 679 33.81 -32.72 -28.86
C ILE A 679 34.23 -33.47 -30.11
N GLU A 680 33.68 -34.66 -30.31
CA GLU A 680 34.13 -35.60 -31.33
C GLU A 680 34.21 -34.95 -32.73
N ASN A 681 35.40 -35.04 -33.34
CA ASN A 681 35.79 -34.44 -34.63
C ASN A 681 35.84 -32.89 -34.69
N HIS A 682 35.69 -32.18 -33.57
CA HIS A 682 35.65 -30.71 -33.53
C HIS A 682 36.78 -30.12 -32.68
N GLN A 683 37.32 -28.97 -33.10
CA GLN A 683 38.31 -28.19 -32.36
C GLN A 683 37.67 -26.93 -31.75
N PHE A 684 38.18 -26.52 -30.59
CA PHE A 684 37.76 -25.29 -29.92
C PHE A 684 38.34 -24.07 -30.63
N LEU A 685 37.47 -23.14 -31.06
CA LEU A 685 37.86 -21.93 -31.79
C LEU A 685 38.07 -20.73 -30.87
N GLY A 686 37.31 -20.64 -29.78
CA GLY A 686 37.32 -19.50 -28.86
C GLY A 686 35.99 -19.32 -28.14
N THR A 687 35.73 -18.12 -27.65
CA THR A 687 34.48 -17.78 -26.95
C THR A 687 33.72 -16.62 -27.59
N ASP A 688 32.43 -16.53 -27.30
CA ASP A 688 31.61 -15.32 -27.46
C ASP A 688 31.20 -14.86 -26.04
N PRO A 689 31.68 -13.69 -25.55
CA PRO A 689 32.60 -12.75 -26.23
C PRO A 689 34.04 -13.30 -26.38
N GLU A 690 34.75 -12.82 -27.41
CA GLU A 690 36.13 -13.23 -27.76
C GLU A 690 37.15 -12.90 -26.66
N THR A 691 36.98 -11.77 -25.99
CA THR A 691 37.68 -11.45 -24.73
C THR A 691 36.72 -11.67 -23.57
N LEU A 692 37.02 -12.66 -22.72
CA LEU A 692 36.24 -12.91 -21.51
C LEU A 692 36.35 -11.72 -20.55
N PRO A 693 35.24 -11.15 -20.05
CA PRO A 693 35.27 -10.09 -19.05
C PRO A 693 35.70 -10.65 -17.68
N GLU A 694 36.28 -9.80 -16.82
CA GLU A 694 36.76 -10.25 -15.50
C GLU A 694 35.63 -10.80 -14.60
N ALA A 695 34.41 -10.26 -14.74
CA ALA A 695 33.20 -10.75 -14.07
C ALA A 695 31.95 -10.50 -14.92
N VAL A 696 30.88 -11.26 -14.64
CA VAL A 696 29.56 -11.17 -15.31
C VAL A 696 28.42 -11.15 -14.29
N GLU A 697 27.30 -10.51 -14.63
CA GLU A 697 26.09 -10.48 -13.79
C GLU A 697 25.38 -11.84 -13.72
N SER A 698 24.63 -12.08 -12.63
CA SER A 698 23.83 -13.29 -12.46
C SER A 698 22.83 -13.50 -13.62
N GLY A 699 22.84 -14.69 -14.21
CA GLY A 699 22.04 -15.06 -15.39
C GLY A 699 22.72 -14.82 -16.74
N SER A 700 23.97 -14.32 -16.76
CA SER A 700 24.75 -14.16 -18.00
C SER A 700 25.06 -15.49 -18.69
N VAL A 701 25.26 -15.44 -20.01
CA VAL A 701 25.64 -16.58 -20.84
C VAL A 701 26.95 -16.28 -21.57
N ILE A 702 27.87 -17.25 -21.58
CA ILE A 702 29.12 -17.23 -22.34
C ILE A 702 29.09 -18.45 -23.27
N ARG A 703 29.47 -18.30 -24.54
CA ARG A 703 29.51 -19.43 -25.48
C ARG A 703 30.93 -19.87 -25.73
N ALA A 704 31.15 -21.18 -25.71
CA ALA A 704 32.34 -21.85 -26.21
C ALA A 704 32.07 -22.31 -27.65
N LEU A 705 32.84 -21.81 -28.62
CA LEU A 705 32.62 -22.03 -30.04
C LEU A 705 33.54 -23.13 -30.58
N TYR A 706 33.00 -24.01 -31.41
CA TYR A 706 33.68 -25.18 -31.97
C TYR A 706 33.45 -25.30 -33.47
N GLY A 707 34.53 -25.59 -34.21
CA GLY A 707 34.50 -25.84 -35.66
C GLY A 707 35.09 -27.21 -36.01
N ALA A 708 35.09 -27.56 -37.29
CA ALA A 708 35.67 -28.81 -37.76
C ALA A 708 37.18 -28.90 -37.42
N ASP A 709 37.61 -30.01 -36.80
CA ASP A 709 39.03 -30.34 -36.70
C ASP A 709 39.48 -31.02 -38.01
N GLU A 710 39.99 -30.23 -38.95
CA GLU A 710 40.48 -30.70 -40.25
C GLU A 710 41.66 -31.70 -40.15
N SER A 711 42.30 -31.85 -38.97
CA SER A 711 43.28 -32.92 -38.74
C SER A 711 42.64 -34.31 -38.58
N LYS A 712 41.35 -34.37 -38.28
CA LYS A 712 40.58 -35.62 -38.20
C LYS A 712 39.94 -35.90 -39.55
N VAL A 713 40.58 -36.76 -40.34
CA VAL A 713 40.06 -37.20 -41.64
C VAL A 713 39.71 -38.68 -41.65
N LYS A 714 38.62 -39.03 -42.34
CA LYS A 714 38.26 -40.39 -42.73
C LYS A 714 38.46 -40.55 -44.24
N THR A 715 38.78 -41.76 -44.67
CA THR A 715 38.90 -42.08 -46.11
C THR A 715 37.60 -42.70 -46.58
N LEU A 716 36.97 -42.10 -47.57
CA LEU A 716 35.81 -42.67 -48.27
C LEU A 716 36.25 -43.17 -49.66
N SER A 717 35.49 -44.10 -50.21
CA SER A 717 35.78 -44.71 -51.51
C SER A 717 34.53 -45.17 -52.25
N TYR A 718 34.63 -45.30 -53.56
CA TYR A 718 33.70 -46.08 -54.38
C TYR A 718 34.48 -46.81 -55.49
N THR A 719 33.90 -47.89 -56.03
CA THR A 719 34.49 -48.63 -57.16
C THR A 719 33.76 -48.36 -58.46
N VAL A 720 34.52 -48.41 -59.56
CA VAL A 720 34.01 -48.42 -60.93
C VAL A 720 34.37 -49.78 -61.54
N GLU A 721 33.36 -50.59 -61.81
CA GLU A 721 33.53 -51.94 -62.37
C GLU A 721 33.28 -51.92 -63.88
N HIS A 722 34.23 -52.42 -64.67
CA HIS A 722 34.12 -52.47 -66.13
C HIS A 722 33.68 -53.88 -66.56
N TRP A 723 32.43 -54.00 -67.00
CA TRP A 723 31.78 -55.27 -67.33
C TRP A 723 31.66 -55.44 -68.84
N VAL A 724 32.23 -56.52 -69.40
CA VAL A 724 32.19 -56.78 -70.84
C VAL A 724 31.16 -57.87 -71.16
N GLU A 725 30.37 -57.66 -72.21
CA GLU A 725 29.34 -58.60 -72.65
C GLU A 725 29.88 -60.04 -72.81
N GLY A 726 29.24 -60.97 -72.10
CA GLY A 726 29.59 -62.39 -72.06
C GLY A 726 30.41 -62.84 -70.84
N GLU A 727 30.97 -61.92 -70.05
CA GLU A 727 31.78 -62.27 -68.87
C GLU A 727 30.97 -62.40 -67.57
N SER A 728 31.42 -63.28 -66.67
CA SER A 728 30.76 -63.58 -65.38
C SER A 728 31.33 -62.80 -64.19
N ALA A 729 32.25 -61.88 -64.43
CA ALA A 729 32.91 -61.00 -63.47
C ALA A 729 33.35 -59.71 -64.20
N PRO A 730 33.59 -58.58 -63.49
CA PRO A 730 34.14 -57.39 -64.13
C PRO A 730 35.57 -57.65 -64.61
N ARG A 731 35.89 -57.15 -65.81
CA ARG A 731 37.19 -57.32 -66.47
C ARG A 731 38.29 -56.47 -65.81
N ASP A 732 37.89 -55.29 -65.35
CA ASP A 732 38.72 -54.38 -64.56
C ASP A 732 37.86 -53.74 -63.45
N VAL A 733 38.50 -53.37 -62.33
CA VAL A 733 37.88 -52.57 -61.27
C VAL A 733 38.83 -51.44 -60.89
N ASP A 734 38.35 -50.21 -61.03
CA ASP A 734 39.06 -49.00 -60.60
C ASP A 734 38.48 -48.52 -59.26
N THR A 735 39.31 -48.09 -58.32
CA THR A 735 38.86 -47.59 -57.00
C THR A 735 39.16 -46.11 -56.87
N VAL A 736 38.12 -45.29 -56.69
CA VAL A 736 38.25 -43.86 -56.38
C VAL A 736 38.25 -43.71 -54.86
N THR A 737 39.21 -42.94 -54.32
CA THR A 737 39.30 -42.66 -52.89
C THR A 737 39.50 -41.16 -52.64
N ALA A 738 39.00 -40.68 -51.51
CA ALA A 738 39.23 -39.32 -51.04
C ALA A 738 39.29 -39.29 -49.51
N GLN A 739 40.02 -38.32 -48.96
CA GLN A 739 39.98 -38.02 -47.54
C GLN A 739 39.07 -36.82 -47.29
N VAL A 740 38.12 -36.99 -46.39
CA VAL A 740 37.17 -35.97 -45.94
C VAL A 740 37.27 -35.83 -44.43
N TRP A 741 36.85 -34.69 -43.89
CA TRP A 741 36.75 -34.51 -42.45
C TRP A 741 35.89 -35.61 -41.80
N ALA A 742 36.30 -36.11 -40.63
CA ALA A 742 35.71 -37.29 -40.00
C ALA A 742 34.22 -37.10 -39.64
N GLY A 743 33.79 -35.87 -39.34
CA GLY A 743 32.40 -35.50 -39.10
C GLY A 743 31.56 -35.22 -40.36
N ALA A 744 32.15 -35.28 -41.57
CA ALA A 744 31.40 -35.11 -42.82
C ALA A 744 30.47 -36.32 -43.09
N ALA A 745 29.51 -36.16 -44.01
CA ALA A 745 28.68 -37.27 -44.47
C ALA A 745 29.53 -38.40 -45.07
N ASP A 746 29.08 -39.65 -44.95
CA ASP A 746 29.74 -40.84 -45.52
C ASP A 746 29.43 -41.02 -47.03
N THR A 747 29.38 -39.92 -47.77
CA THR A 747 29.15 -39.87 -49.21
C THR A 747 30.27 -39.10 -49.91
N LEU A 748 30.71 -39.59 -51.07
CA LEU A 748 31.72 -38.96 -51.91
C LEU A 748 31.09 -38.49 -53.23
N ALA A 749 31.54 -37.36 -53.77
CA ALA A 749 31.09 -36.88 -55.08
C ALA A 749 31.56 -37.82 -56.20
N VAL A 750 30.66 -38.14 -57.15
CA VAL A 750 31.01 -39.01 -58.29
C VAL A 750 31.72 -38.19 -59.37
N ALA A 751 32.93 -38.61 -59.73
CA ALA A 751 33.67 -38.05 -60.85
C ALA A 751 33.19 -38.63 -62.20
N PRO A 752 33.29 -37.87 -63.31
CA PRO A 752 33.00 -38.39 -64.64
C PRO A 752 33.83 -39.65 -64.94
N LEU A 753 33.15 -40.74 -65.31
CA LEU A 753 33.81 -42.02 -65.59
C LEU A 753 34.74 -41.89 -66.80
N SER A 754 35.89 -42.57 -66.74
CA SER A 754 36.83 -42.69 -67.85
C SER A 754 36.72 -44.09 -68.46
N PRO A 755 36.11 -44.27 -69.65
CA PRO A 755 35.96 -45.59 -70.24
C PRO A 755 37.29 -46.18 -70.70
N ARG A 756 37.43 -47.49 -70.57
CA ARG A 756 38.56 -48.29 -71.05
C ARG A 756 38.32 -48.74 -72.50
N THR A 757 39.35 -49.24 -73.17
CA THR A 757 39.26 -49.76 -74.54
C THR A 757 39.42 -51.27 -74.57
N TYR A 758 38.37 -51.99 -74.99
CA TYR A 758 38.41 -53.44 -75.19
C TYR A 758 38.19 -53.75 -76.68
N THR A 759 39.10 -54.52 -77.28
CA THR A 759 39.05 -54.86 -78.72
C THR A 759 37.74 -55.55 -79.07
N GLY A 760 36.97 -54.98 -80.01
CA GLY A 760 35.68 -55.49 -80.44
C GLY A 760 34.47 -54.99 -79.63
N TYR A 761 34.64 -54.09 -78.66
CA TYR A 761 33.54 -53.57 -77.82
C TYR A 761 33.58 -52.04 -77.67
N THR A 762 32.42 -51.42 -77.44
CA THR A 762 32.30 -50.01 -77.01
C THR A 762 31.62 -49.90 -75.64
N PRO A 763 31.84 -48.83 -74.86
CA PRO A 763 31.00 -48.53 -73.70
C PRO A 763 29.55 -48.30 -74.15
N ASP A 764 28.58 -48.74 -73.34
CA ASP A 764 27.15 -48.67 -73.67
C ASP A 764 26.35 -47.91 -72.59
N HIS A 765 26.23 -48.48 -71.38
CA HIS A 765 25.49 -47.87 -70.26
C HIS A 765 26.16 -48.10 -68.90
N THR A 766 25.72 -47.34 -67.89
CA THR A 766 26.11 -47.53 -66.49
C THR A 766 24.99 -48.15 -65.65
N SER A 767 25.34 -48.76 -64.53
CA SER A 767 24.43 -49.04 -63.43
C SER A 767 24.96 -48.37 -62.16
N PRO A 768 24.26 -47.37 -61.58
CA PRO A 768 22.98 -46.80 -62.03
C PRO A 768 23.04 -46.10 -63.41
N ALA A 769 21.90 -46.01 -64.09
CA ALA A 769 21.79 -45.50 -65.46
C ALA A 769 22.00 -43.98 -65.60
N GLU A 770 21.75 -43.23 -64.52
CA GLU A 770 22.24 -41.86 -64.34
C GLU A 770 23.25 -41.89 -63.19
N LEU A 771 24.38 -41.19 -63.35
CA LEU A 771 25.40 -41.09 -62.31
C LEU A 771 24.89 -40.12 -61.21
N PRO A 772 24.81 -40.54 -59.93
CA PRO A 772 24.36 -39.67 -58.86
C PRO A 772 25.44 -38.65 -58.51
N ASP A 773 25.06 -37.42 -58.13
CA ASP A 773 26.03 -36.38 -57.74
C ASP A 773 26.97 -36.83 -56.60
N THR A 774 26.45 -37.66 -55.69
CA THR A 774 27.20 -38.29 -54.59
C THR A 774 26.81 -39.75 -54.41
N ILE A 775 27.77 -40.59 -54.02
CA ILE A 775 27.61 -42.03 -53.74
C ILE A 775 28.07 -42.36 -52.31
N GLU A 776 27.42 -43.32 -51.66
CA GLU A 776 27.80 -43.81 -50.32
C GLU A 776 29.18 -44.51 -50.32
N ASN A 777 29.86 -44.46 -49.17
CA ASN A 777 31.16 -45.10 -48.98
C ASN A 777 31.10 -46.63 -49.15
N GLY A 778 31.89 -47.16 -50.07
CA GLY A 778 31.85 -48.56 -50.49
C GLY A 778 30.85 -48.84 -51.63
N GLY A 779 30.20 -47.81 -52.16
CA GLY A 779 29.30 -47.92 -53.31
C GLY A 779 30.03 -48.36 -54.59
N VAL A 780 29.26 -48.90 -55.53
CA VAL A 780 29.73 -49.49 -56.79
C VAL A 780 29.00 -48.85 -57.96
N ILE A 781 29.74 -48.50 -59.02
CA ILE A 781 29.20 -48.05 -60.30
C ILE A 781 29.69 -49.01 -61.37
N ALA A 782 28.80 -49.77 -62.00
CA ALA A 782 29.18 -50.60 -63.14
C ALA A 782 29.11 -49.79 -64.44
N LEU A 783 30.10 -49.95 -65.32
CA LEU A 783 30.12 -49.45 -66.69
C LEU A 783 30.20 -50.66 -67.63
N TYR A 784 29.17 -50.82 -68.46
CA TYR A 784 29.04 -51.98 -69.36
C TYR A 784 29.56 -51.68 -70.76
N TYR A 785 30.11 -52.71 -71.40
CA TYR A 785 30.68 -52.67 -72.73
C TYR A 785 30.07 -53.75 -73.62
N TRP A 786 29.47 -53.33 -74.73
CA TRP A 786 28.70 -54.18 -75.66
C TRP A 786 29.45 -54.40 -76.98
N GLN A 787 29.12 -55.48 -77.70
CA GLN A 787 29.76 -55.86 -78.95
C GLN A 787 29.70 -54.74 -80.01
N ASP A 788 30.86 -54.34 -80.53
CA ASP A 788 31.01 -53.39 -81.64
C ASP A 788 31.19 -54.13 -82.96
N ASP A 789 30.07 -54.36 -83.66
CA ASP A 789 30.03 -54.98 -84.99
C ASP A 789 30.79 -54.18 -86.07
N SER A 790 31.15 -52.92 -85.83
CA SER A 790 31.95 -52.13 -86.79
C SER A 790 33.45 -52.51 -86.76
N GLN A 791 33.93 -53.08 -85.66
CA GLN A 791 35.29 -53.59 -85.54
C GLN A 791 35.39 -54.99 -86.15
N THR A 792 36.00 -55.11 -87.33
CA THR A 792 36.19 -56.40 -88.02
C THR A 792 37.67 -56.74 -88.25
N LYS A 793 37.95 -58.03 -88.42
CA LYS A 793 39.24 -58.59 -88.86
C LYS A 793 39.06 -59.50 -90.07
N THR A 794 40.08 -59.59 -90.91
CA THR A 794 40.07 -60.46 -92.10
C THR A 794 40.80 -61.77 -91.82
N LEU A 795 40.15 -62.89 -92.09
CA LEU A 795 40.68 -64.24 -91.96
C LEU A 795 40.67 -64.93 -93.34
N SER A 796 41.57 -65.89 -93.57
CA SER A 796 41.80 -66.43 -94.92
C SER A 796 42.31 -67.87 -94.96
N TYR A 797 42.14 -68.59 -96.07
CA TYR A 797 42.84 -69.83 -96.37
C TYR A 797 43.19 -69.96 -97.86
N THR A 798 44.06 -70.90 -98.21
CA THR A 798 44.61 -71.07 -99.56
C THR A 798 44.36 -72.48 -100.09
N VAL A 799 44.17 -72.60 -101.40
CA VAL A 799 43.98 -73.84 -102.15
C VAL A 799 45.08 -73.96 -103.21
N GLU A 800 45.75 -75.10 -103.30
CA GLU A 800 46.82 -75.38 -104.28
C GLU A 800 46.51 -76.63 -105.12
N HIS A 801 46.68 -76.58 -106.44
CA HIS A 801 46.49 -77.73 -107.34
C HIS A 801 47.85 -78.29 -107.81
N TRP A 802 48.06 -79.61 -107.73
CA TRP A 802 49.35 -80.29 -107.91
C TRP A 802 49.24 -81.54 -108.80
N LEU A 803 50.05 -81.65 -109.85
CA LEU A 803 50.07 -82.80 -110.77
C LEU A 803 51.23 -83.75 -110.46
N ASP A 804 51.03 -85.06 -110.60
CA ASP A 804 52.10 -86.07 -110.43
C ASP A 804 53.30 -85.76 -111.35
N GLY A 805 54.46 -85.60 -110.74
CA GLY A 805 55.71 -85.24 -111.41
C GLY A 805 56.04 -83.74 -111.46
N GLU A 806 55.21 -82.86 -110.88
CA GLU A 806 55.51 -81.42 -110.77
C GLU A 806 56.00 -81.04 -109.37
N ASP A 807 57.17 -80.37 -109.28
CA ASP A 807 57.78 -79.92 -108.01
C ASP A 807 57.13 -78.67 -107.39
N ALA A 808 56.07 -78.13 -108.01
CA ALA A 808 55.39 -76.90 -107.61
C ALA A 808 53.88 -76.98 -107.93
N PRO A 809 53.02 -76.22 -107.22
CA PRO A 809 51.60 -76.18 -107.55
C PRO A 809 51.39 -75.53 -108.92
N ARG A 810 50.57 -76.17 -109.75
CA ARG A 810 50.16 -75.70 -111.08
C ARG A 810 49.28 -74.47 -111.01
N GLU A 811 48.51 -74.32 -109.93
CA GLU A 811 47.58 -73.22 -109.70
C GLU A 811 47.37 -73.00 -108.19
N THR A 812 47.04 -71.78 -107.78
CA THR A 812 46.82 -71.42 -106.37
C THR A 812 45.75 -70.33 -106.23
N GLN A 813 44.77 -70.55 -105.36
CA GLN A 813 43.66 -69.62 -105.09
C GLN A 813 43.57 -69.32 -103.59
N ARG A 814 43.22 -68.08 -103.22
CA ARG A 814 43.02 -67.68 -101.82
C ARG A 814 41.57 -67.29 -101.58
N VAL A 815 41.03 -67.68 -100.43
CA VAL A 815 39.70 -67.32 -99.93
C VAL A 815 39.88 -66.42 -98.71
N GLU A 816 39.16 -65.30 -98.66
CA GLU A 816 39.20 -64.35 -97.54
C GLU A 816 37.78 -63.99 -97.11
N ARG A 817 37.56 -63.78 -95.80
CA ARG A 817 36.29 -63.33 -95.23
C ARG A 817 36.56 -62.40 -94.04
N GLN A 818 35.70 -61.41 -93.85
CA GLN A 818 35.73 -60.61 -92.62
C GLN A 818 34.78 -61.20 -91.56
N VAL A 819 35.22 -61.10 -90.31
CA VAL A 819 34.47 -61.45 -89.10
C VAL A 819 34.64 -60.33 -88.07
N TRP A 820 33.79 -60.27 -87.06
CA TRP A 820 33.96 -59.35 -85.91
C TRP A 820 35.33 -59.55 -85.24
N ALA A 821 35.93 -58.47 -84.74
CA ALA A 821 37.31 -58.45 -84.23
C ALA A 821 37.55 -59.43 -83.07
N GLY A 822 36.54 -59.62 -82.21
CA GLY A 822 36.57 -60.57 -81.08
C GLY A 822 36.23 -62.02 -81.44
N ALA A 823 35.83 -62.34 -82.68
CA ALA A 823 35.50 -63.71 -83.08
C ALA A 823 36.75 -64.62 -83.18
N ASP A 824 36.57 -65.95 -83.13
CA ASP A 824 37.68 -66.91 -83.25
C ASP A 824 38.43 -66.83 -84.61
N ASP A 825 39.74 -67.09 -84.61
CA ASP A 825 40.61 -67.05 -85.81
C ASP A 825 40.45 -68.27 -86.75
N THR A 826 39.21 -68.72 -86.96
CA THR A 826 38.86 -69.85 -87.84
C THR A 826 37.84 -69.47 -88.92
N LEU A 827 37.97 -70.08 -90.09
CA LEU A 827 37.02 -70.00 -91.20
C LEU A 827 36.35 -71.35 -91.42
N ALA A 828 35.08 -71.36 -91.83
CA ALA A 828 34.50 -72.51 -92.51
C ALA A 828 35.15 -72.67 -93.90
N VAL A 829 35.39 -73.91 -94.33
CA VAL A 829 35.88 -74.22 -95.67
C VAL A 829 34.70 -74.51 -96.59
N GLU A 830 34.65 -73.82 -97.72
CA GLU A 830 33.64 -74.04 -98.76
C GLU A 830 34.15 -75.07 -99.79
N ALA A 831 33.22 -75.77 -100.46
CA ALA A 831 33.55 -76.95 -101.27
C ALA A 831 34.40 -76.61 -102.51
N ILE A 832 35.59 -77.22 -102.59
CA ILE A 832 36.53 -77.06 -103.71
C ILE A 832 36.13 -77.99 -104.86
N ALA A 833 36.16 -77.48 -106.10
CA ALA A 833 35.97 -78.28 -107.32
C ALA A 833 37.34 -78.60 -107.96
N PRO A 834 37.61 -79.85 -108.39
CA PRO A 834 38.85 -80.16 -109.11
C PRO A 834 38.88 -79.56 -110.52
N ASN A 835 39.83 -78.66 -110.78
CA ASN A 835 40.17 -78.14 -112.10
C ASN A 835 40.58 -79.28 -113.07
N GLN A 836 40.36 -79.11 -114.37
CA GLN A 836 40.73 -80.12 -115.39
C GLN A 836 42.10 -79.82 -116.01
N TYR A 837 43.00 -80.79 -115.98
CA TYR A 837 44.34 -80.69 -116.59
C TYR A 837 44.54 -81.78 -117.65
N ALA A 838 44.94 -81.40 -118.85
CA ALA A 838 45.03 -82.33 -119.99
C ALA A 838 46.07 -83.44 -119.75
N GLY A 839 45.66 -84.69 -119.92
CA GLY A 839 46.48 -85.88 -119.66
C GLY A 839 46.49 -86.36 -118.21
N TYR A 840 45.81 -85.67 -117.29
CA TYR A 840 45.77 -85.98 -115.86
C TYR A 840 44.33 -86.08 -115.31
N THR A 841 44.12 -86.93 -114.31
CA THR A 841 42.85 -87.12 -113.59
C THR A 841 43.02 -86.83 -112.10
N PHE A 842 41.98 -86.26 -111.46
CA PHE A 842 41.99 -85.97 -110.01
C PHE A 842 42.18 -87.24 -109.17
N ARG A 843 43.08 -87.16 -108.18
CA ARG A 843 43.51 -88.26 -107.30
C ARG A 843 42.94 -88.13 -105.88
N GLY A 844 42.77 -86.92 -105.37
CA GLY A 844 42.32 -86.67 -104.00
C GLY A 844 42.78 -85.32 -103.45
N TYR A 845 42.32 -84.99 -102.24
CA TYR A 845 42.81 -83.83 -101.50
C TYR A 845 43.97 -84.21 -100.57
N ALA A 846 44.74 -83.22 -100.09
CA ALA A 846 45.55 -83.37 -98.90
C ALA A 846 45.24 -82.20 -97.93
N PRO A 847 44.71 -82.47 -96.72
CA PRO A 847 44.32 -83.78 -96.18
C PRO A 847 43.23 -84.49 -97.01
N GLU A 848 43.15 -85.83 -96.92
CA GLU A 848 42.31 -86.68 -97.80
C GLU A 848 40.80 -86.37 -97.71
N GLN A 849 40.36 -85.75 -96.62
CA GLN A 849 39.01 -85.19 -96.47
C GLN A 849 39.11 -83.69 -96.21
N LEU A 850 38.23 -82.93 -96.87
CA LEU A 850 38.10 -81.48 -96.71
C LEU A 850 37.59 -81.14 -95.30
N PRO A 851 38.38 -80.44 -94.45
CA PRO A 851 37.99 -80.13 -93.08
C PRO A 851 36.92 -79.03 -93.04
N ALA A 852 35.88 -79.20 -92.22
CA ALA A 852 34.76 -78.26 -92.15
C ALA A 852 35.15 -76.83 -91.73
N THR A 853 36.20 -76.69 -90.91
CA THR A 853 36.81 -75.41 -90.53
C THR A 853 38.33 -75.51 -90.55
N VAL A 854 39.00 -74.38 -90.78
CA VAL A 854 40.46 -74.21 -90.73
C VAL A 854 40.83 -72.94 -89.99
N ARG A 855 42.03 -72.89 -89.40
CA ARG A 855 42.61 -71.64 -88.89
C ARG A 855 43.03 -70.73 -90.05
N SER A 856 42.99 -69.42 -89.81
CA SER A 856 43.47 -68.43 -90.77
C SER A 856 44.94 -68.70 -91.16
N GLY A 857 45.23 -68.67 -92.46
CA GLY A 857 46.54 -68.99 -93.05
C GLY A 857 46.72 -70.47 -93.46
N ALA A 858 45.74 -71.34 -93.26
CA ALA A 858 45.82 -72.75 -93.68
C ALA A 858 45.90 -72.93 -95.22
N VAL A 859 46.46 -74.06 -95.64
CA VAL A 859 46.60 -74.46 -97.06
C VAL A 859 45.98 -75.85 -97.26
N ILE A 860 45.18 -76.01 -98.33
CA ILE A 860 44.55 -77.27 -98.74
C ILE A 860 45.03 -77.63 -100.15
N ARG A 861 45.42 -78.89 -100.38
CA ARG A 861 45.97 -79.33 -101.68
C ARG A 861 45.00 -80.22 -102.46
N VAL A 862 45.06 -80.14 -103.78
CA VAL A 862 44.24 -80.86 -104.77
C VAL A 862 45.18 -81.61 -105.72
N LEU A 863 45.17 -82.94 -105.73
CA LEU A 863 46.20 -83.78 -106.37
C LEU A 863 45.69 -84.47 -107.66
N TYR A 864 46.58 -84.74 -108.63
CA TYR A 864 46.23 -85.32 -109.94
C TYR A 864 47.28 -86.32 -110.49
N SER A 865 46.87 -87.31 -111.30
CA SER A 865 47.72 -88.40 -111.85
C SER A 865 47.55 -88.63 -113.36
N ALA A 866 48.59 -89.08 -114.08
CA ALA A 866 48.65 -89.16 -115.55
C ALA A 866 47.99 -90.42 -116.19
N VAL A 867 47.68 -90.37 -117.50
CA VAL A 867 46.83 -91.37 -118.21
C VAL A 867 47.35 -91.78 -119.61
N GLU A 868 47.20 -93.07 -119.99
CA GLU A 868 47.51 -93.65 -121.32
C GLU A 868 46.24 -94.06 -122.13
N ILE A 869 46.38 -94.41 -123.42
CA ILE A 869 45.29 -94.68 -124.39
C ILE A 869 45.34 -96.15 -124.88
N PRO A 870 44.20 -96.89 -125.02
CA PRO A 870 43.22 -96.68 -126.11
C PRO A 870 41.78 -96.38 -125.61
N VAL A 871 40.97 -95.66 -126.42
CA VAL A 871 39.69 -95.02 -125.99
C VAL A 871 38.57 -95.21 -127.04
N VAL A 872 37.28 -95.02 -126.63
CA VAL A 872 35.98 -95.00 -127.38
C VAL A 872 35.12 -96.29 -127.19
N PRO A 873 33.77 -96.24 -126.94
CA PRO A 873 32.87 -95.33 -126.17
C PRO A 873 31.95 -96.19 -125.22
N PRO A 874 30.62 -95.99 -124.96
CA PRO A 874 29.74 -94.80 -124.90
C PRO A 874 28.84 -94.65 -123.61
N VAL A 875 28.53 -93.40 -123.22
CA VAL A 875 27.20 -92.82 -122.83
C VAL A 875 26.38 -93.34 -121.60
N ASP A 876 25.81 -92.35 -120.86
CA ASP A 876 24.70 -92.32 -119.84
C ASP A 876 24.83 -93.00 -118.44
N PRO A 877 25.15 -92.20 -117.38
CA PRO A 877 25.13 -92.57 -115.95
C PRO A 877 24.07 -91.79 -115.08
N PRO A 878 23.88 -92.11 -113.76
CA PRO A 878 22.68 -91.75 -112.99
C PRO A 878 22.87 -90.76 -111.80
N ALA A 879 21.79 -90.50 -111.04
CA ALA A 879 21.74 -89.77 -109.76
C ALA A 879 20.78 -90.44 -108.74
N PRO A 880 21.02 -90.34 -107.41
CA PRO A 880 19.95 -89.92 -106.47
C PRO A 880 20.43 -89.22 -105.14
N ASP A 881 19.46 -88.74 -104.34
CA ASP A 881 19.35 -88.80 -102.84
C ASP A 881 18.92 -87.51 -102.10
N THR A 882 17.98 -87.65 -101.13
CA THR A 882 17.55 -86.63 -100.14
C THR A 882 16.91 -87.27 -98.87
N PRO A 883 17.20 -86.82 -97.61
CA PRO A 883 16.77 -87.48 -96.35
C PRO A 883 15.57 -86.84 -95.58
N VAL A 884 15.45 -87.07 -94.25
CA VAL A 884 14.20 -87.32 -93.48
C VAL A 884 14.00 -86.42 -92.21
N THR A 885 12.76 -86.31 -91.67
CA THR A 885 12.32 -85.37 -90.57
C THR A 885 11.38 -86.02 -89.46
N PRO A 886 10.47 -85.37 -88.65
CA PRO A 886 10.06 -85.79 -87.26
C PRO A 886 8.52 -86.12 -87.14
N PRO A 887 7.68 -85.90 -86.06
CA PRO A 887 7.81 -85.41 -84.64
C PRO A 887 6.88 -86.10 -83.56
N THR A 888 6.52 -85.38 -82.45
CA THR A 888 5.41 -85.60 -81.44
C THR A 888 5.59 -86.67 -80.32
N PRO A 889 4.97 -86.58 -79.09
CA PRO A 889 3.54 -86.34 -78.74
C PRO A 889 3.23 -85.32 -77.57
N VAL A 890 2.09 -85.42 -76.84
CA VAL A 890 1.43 -84.29 -76.09
C VAL A 890 0.67 -84.60 -74.75
N SER A 891 0.38 -83.53 -73.96
CA SER A 891 -0.66 -83.32 -72.88
C SER A 891 -0.46 -83.86 -71.44
N PRO A 892 -1.09 -83.30 -70.36
CA PRO A 892 -1.68 -81.95 -70.04
C PRO A 892 -0.90 -81.27 -68.84
N VAL A 893 -1.28 -80.34 -67.92
CA VAL A 893 -2.43 -79.51 -67.39
C VAL A 893 -1.79 -78.16 -66.84
N THR A 894 -2.31 -76.96 -66.46
CA THR A 894 -3.58 -76.29 -65.98
C THR A 894 -4.02 -76.53 -64.51
N PRO A 895 -4.68 -75.60 -63.73
CA PRO A 895 -5.19 -74.22 -64.02
C PRO A 895 -4.93 -73.08 -62.92
N VAL A 896 -4.79 -71.77 -63.27
CA VAL A 896 -5.76 -70.60 -63.14
C VAL A 896 -5.86 -69.86 -61.76
N VAL A 897 -6.07 -68.52 -61.55
CA VAL A 897 -5.78 -67.22 -62.26
C VAL A 897 -6.15 -65.94 -61.40
N THR A 898 -5.79 -64.72 -61.86
CA THR A 898 -6.31 -63.31 -61.58
C THR A 898 -5.84 -62.38 -60.40
N PRO A 899 -5.75 -61.03 -60.61
CA PRO A 899 -5.47 -59.94 -59.62
C PRO A 899 -6.60 -58.83 -59.62
N PRO A 900 -6.42 -57.51 -59.32
CA PRO A 900 -5.62 -56.74 -58.33
C PRO A 900 -6.41 -55.68 -57.45
N ASP A 901 -5.73 -55.07 -56.46
CA ASP A 901 -5.90 -53.69 -55.88
C ASP A 901 -7.13 -53.29 -54.98
N ALA A 902 -6.99 -52.15 -54.28
CA ALA A 902 -7.91 -51.33 -53.45
C ALA A 902 -8.00 -51.57 -51.90
N THR A 903 -8.20 -50.47 -51.15
CA THR A 903 -8.25 -50.34 -49.66
C THR A 903 -9.67 -50.53 -49.08
N PRO A 904 -9.88 -50.84 -47.76
CA PRO A 904 -10.05 -49.76 -46.75
C PRO A 904 -9.74 -50.08 -45.25
N ALA A 905 -9.76 -49.01 -44.43
CA ALA A 905 -10.01 -48.87 -42.97
C ALA A 905 -10.03 -50.08 -41.96
N GLY A 906 -9.14 -50.01 -40.96
CA GLY A 906 -9.45 -49.98 -39.50
C GLY A 906 -9.96 -51.22 -38.70
N PRO A 907 -9.22 -51.62 -37.64
CA PRO A 907 -9.74 -52.29 -36.42
C PRO A 907 -9.48 -51.45 -35.14
N VAL A 908 -10.26 -51.37 -34.04
CA VAL A 908 -11.21 -52.25 -33.30
C VAL A 908 -10.62 -52.78 -31.96
N ALA A 909 -11.39 -52.65 -30.87
CA ALA A 909 -11.12 -53.10 -29.48
C ALA A 909 -11.81 -54.48 -29.22
N PRO A 910 -12.25 -54.95 -28.01
CA PRO A 910 -12.18 -54.48 -26.60
C PRO A 910 -11.56 -55.56 -25.65
N VAL A 911 -11.69 -55.58 -24.31
CA VAL A 911 -12.89 -55.91 -23.47
C VAL A 911 -12.77 -55.47 -21.99
N THR A 912 -13.92 -55.26 -21.36
CA THR A 912 -14.22 -54.97 -19.93
C THR A 912 -14.28 -56.27 -19.06
N PRO A 913 -14.63 -56.31 -17.74
CA PRO A 913 -15.71 -55.63 -16.96
C PRO A 913 -15.18 -54.93 -15.67
N ILE A 914 -15.94 -54.48 -14.64
CA ILE A 914 -17.35 -54.65 -14.19
C ILE A 914 -17.89 -53.29 -13.65
N ALA A 915 -19.21 -53.16 -13.44
CA ALA A 915 -19.94 -52.03 -12.81
C ALA A 915 -20.58 -52.51 -11.47
N PRO A 916 -21.75 -52.03 -10.92
CA PRO A 916 -22.70 -50.93 -11.25
C PRO A 916 -22.71 -49.84 -10.11
N ILE A 917 -23.70 -48.98 -9.80
CA ILE A 917 -25.15 -48.82 -10.11
C ILE A 917 -25.51 -47.31 -10.22
N ALA A 918 -26.69 -47.02 -10.78
CA ALA A 918 -27.40 -45.73 -10.91
C ALA A 918 -28.26 -45.40 -9.64
N PRO A 919 -29.24 -44.44 -9.58
CA PRO A 919 -29.99 -43.77 -10.66
C PRO A 919 -30.27 -42.25 -10.54
N GLU A 920 -31.11 -41.76 -11.46
CA GLU A 920 -31.61 -40.40 -11.68
C GLU A 920 -32.56 -39.86 -10.57
N THR A 921 -32.74 -38.53 -10.49
CA THR A 921 -33.97 -37.80 -10.03
C THR A 921 -33.84 -36.27 -10.31
N PRO A 922 -34.91 -35.44 -10.25
CA PRO A 922 -35.04 -34.25 -11.12
C PRO A 922 -35.28 -32.89 -10.42
N GLU A 923 -35.68 -31.90 -11.22
CA GLU A 923 -36.23 -30.58 -10.88
C GLU A 923 -37.58 -30.65 -10.12
N VAL A 924 -37.66 -30.06 -8.92
CA VAL A 924 -38.89 -29.87 -8.10
C VAL A 924 -38.81 -28.57 -7.28
N GLU A 925 -39.96 -28.04 -6.87
CA GLU A 925 -40.25 -26.72 -6.26
C GLU A 925 -39.71 -26.41 -4.84
N ILE A 926 -39.93 -25.15 -4.45
CA ILE A 926 -39.67 -24.45 -3.17
C ILE A 926 -40.35 -25.13 -1.95
N PRO A 927 -39.89 -24.86 -0.71
CA PRO A 927 -40.60 -23.84 0.08
C PRO A 927 -39.75 -22.98 1.04
N ASP A 928 -40.15 -21.70 1.19
CA ASP A 928 -39.84 -20.85 2.37
C ASP A 928 -41.04 -20.86 3.33
N PRO A 929 -40.89 -21.34 4.58
CA PRO A 929 -41.81 -21.08 5.70
C PRO A 929 -41.20 -20.04 6.68
N GLU A 930 -41.95 -19.16 7.35
CA GLU A 930 -43.41 -19.05 7.49
C GLU A 930 -43.80 -17.59 7.77
N THR A 931 -44.98 -17.15 7.30
CA THR A 931 -45.54 -15.81 7.58
C THR A 931 -46.27 -15.80 8.95
N PRO A 932 -46.56 -14.64 9.58
CA PRO A 932 -47.76 -13.89 9.17
C PRO A 932 -47.64 -12.36 9.24
N GLU A 933 -48.06 -11.69 8.17
CA GLU A 933 -48.58 -10.33 8.25
C GLU A 933 -49.94 -10.32 8.98
N ALA A 934 -50.25 -9.20 9.65
CA ALA A 934 -51.62 -8.88 10.03
C ALA A 934 -52.16 -7.80 9.09
N GLN A 935 -52.79 -8.21 7.98
CA GLN A 935 -53.38 -7.29 7.02
C GLN A 935 -54.71 -6.71 7.54
N THR A 936 -54.99 -5.46 7.20
CA THR A 936 -56.35 -4.89 7.15
C THR A 936 -56.33 -3.74 6.13
N PRO A 937 -57.32 -3.61 5.23
CA PRO A 937 -57.08 -2.99 3.93
C PRO A 937 -57.24 -1.47 3.92
N ALA A 938 -56.62 -0.82 2.93
CA ALA A 938 -56.98 0.53 2.52
C ALA A 938 -58.37 0.55 1.87
N VAL A 939 -59.08 1.67 2.05
CA VAL A 939 -60.25 2.05 1.26
C VAL A 939 -60.05 3.51 0.89
N ASP A 940 -59.69 3.76 -0.36
CA ASP A 940 -59.56 5.12 -0.88
C ASP A 940 -60.92 5.79 -0.97
N VAL A 941 -60.99 7.03 -0.50
CA VAL A 941 -62.15 7.91 -0.67
C VAL A 941 -61.62 9.26 -1.14
N GLU A 942 -61.65 9.47 -2.46
CA GLU A 942 -61.42 10.79 -3.03
C GLU A 942 -62.47 11.78 -2.51
N ILE A 943 -62.00 12.88 -1.95
CA ILE A 943 -62.81 14.08 -1.69
C ILE A 943 -62.14 15.18 -2.52
N PRO A 944 -62.85 15.80 -3.48
CA PRO A 944 -62.25 16.82 -4.34
C PRO A 944 -61.97 18.10 -3.56
N ASP A 945 -60.79 18.69 -3.77
CA ASP A 945 -60.41 19.97 -3.17
C ASP A 945 -61.33 21.12 -3.64
N PRO A 946 -61.84 21.96 -2.73
CA PRO A 946 -62.40 23.26 -3.09
C PRO A 946 -61.27 24.26 -3.35
N GLU A 947 -61.14 24.78 -4.57
CA GLU A 947 -60.22 25.89 -4.85
C GLU A 947 -60.53 27.11 -3.97
N THR A 948 -59.59 27.56 -3.13
CA THR A 948 -59.50 28.93 -2.60
C THR A 948 -58.22 29.15 -1.79
N PRO A 949 -57.73 30.39 -1.69
CA PRO A 949 -57.19 31.24 -2.75
C PRO A 949 -55.64 31.27 -2.68
N GLN A 950 -54.99 32.25 -3.33
CA GLN A 950 -53.53 32.45 -3.21
C GLN A 950 -53.06 32.53 -1.76
N SER A 951 -51.94 31.87 -1.43
CA SER A 951 -51.40 31.78 -0.07
C SER A 951 -51.15 33.16 0.54
N VAL A 952 -51.91 33.50 1.59
CA VAL A 952 -51.68 34.66 2.47
C VAL A 952 -50.87 34.25 3.73
N PHE A 953 -50.20 33.09 3.68
CA PHE A 953 -49.29 32.65 4.74
C PHE A 953 -47.86 33.12 4.43
N PRO A 954 -47.20 33.85 5.35
CA PRO A 954 -45.79 34.15 5.23
C PRO A 954 -44.98 32.86 5.08
N SER A 955 -44.10 32.82 4.09
CA SER A 955 -43.12 31.76 3.84
C SER A 955 -41.70 32.35 3.81
N TRP A 956 -40.67 31.52 3.64
CA TRP A 956 -39.33 31.98 3.26
C TRP A 956 -38.73 31.07 2.18
N ALA A 957 -37.86 31.62 1.34
CA ALA A 957 -37.29 30.91 0.19
C ALA A 957 -35.96 30.22 0.52
N LEU A 958 -35.93 28.89 0.39
CA LEU A 958 -34.70 28.10 0.50
C LEU A 958 -33.65 28.53 -0.52
N LEU A 959 -34.05 28.88 -1.76
CA LEU A 959 -33.12 29.36 -2.77
C LEU A 959 -32.46 30.69 -2.38
N ASN A 960 -33.15 31.56 -1.62
CA ASN A 960 -32.58 32.84 -1.18
C ASN A 960 -31.45 32.62 -0.16
N LEU A 961 -31.58 31.61 0.72
CA LEU A 961 -30.51 31.19 1.65
C LEU A 961 -29.32 30.59 0.90
N ILE A 962 -29.56 29.70 -0.07
CA ILE A 962 -28.51 29.09 -0.89
C ILE A 962 -27.74 30.18 -1.66
N LEU A 963 -28.45 31.15 -2.24
CA LEU A 963 -27.85 32.29 -2.93
C LEU A 963 -27.00 33.13 -1.98
N ALA A 964 -27.52 33.52 -0.81
CA ALA A 964 -26.80 34.31 0.19
C ALA A 964 -25.52 33.62 0.73
N ILE A 965 -25.58 32.30 0.95
CA ILE A 965 -24.40 31.52 1.36
C ILE A 965 -23.40 31.46 0.19
N SER A 966 -23.86 31.25 -1.05
CA SER A 966 -22.97 31.15 -2.21
C SER A 966 -22.18 32.44 -2.49
N THR A 967 -22.81 33.61 -2.35
CA THR A 967 -22.17 34.93 -2.51
C THR A 967 -21.17 35.23 -1.39
N ALA A 968 -21.50 34.85 -0.15
CA ALA A 968 -20.59 34.95 0.99
C ALA A 968 -19.35 34.05 0.81
N VAL A 969 -19.54 32.77 0.46
CA VAL A 969 -18.46 31.80 0.22
C VAL A 969 -17.58 32.22 -0.95
N ALA A 970 -18.15 32.67 -2.08
CA ALA A 970 -17.37 33.16 -3.22
C ALA A 970 -16.46 34.36 -2.84
N SER A 971 -16.96 35.25 -1.98
CA SER A 971 -16.19 36.40 -1.48
C SER A 971 -15.09 35.99 -0.51
N LEU A 972 -15.37 35.03 0.38
CA LEU A 972 -14.39 34.47 1.31
C LEU A 972 -13.27 33.74 0.56
N LEU A 973 -13.60 32.97 -0.49
CA LEU A 973 -12.61 32.29 -1.33
C LEU A 973 -11.67 33.29 -2.02
N LEU A 974 -12.20 34.38 -2.60
CA LEU A 974 -11.37 35.46 -3.18
C LEU A 974 -10.41 36.07 -2.15
N LEU A 975 -10.85 36.20 -0.89
CA LEU A 975 -10.06 36.73 0.21
C LEU A 975 -8.97 35.73 0.68
N VAL A 976 -9.29 34.43 0.77
CA VAL A 976 -8.32 33.36 1.08
C VAL A 976 -7.26 33.23 -0.03
N PHE A 977 -7.67 33.22 -1.31
CA PHE A 977 -6.76 33.24 -2.46
C PHE A 977 -5.98 34.55 -2.61
N TYR A 978 -6.36 35.62 -1.90
CA TYR A 978 -5.52 36.80 -1.73
C TYR A 978 -4.48 36.61 -0.62
N PHE A 979 -4.85 36.09 0.57
CA PHE A 979 -3.90 35.88 1.66
C PHE A 979 -2.83 34.83 1.36
N ILE A 980 -3.18 33.72 0.69
CA ILE A 980 -2.20 32.74 0.19
C ILE A 980 -1.23 33.39 -0.80
N GLY A 981 -1.74 34.21 -1.72
CA GLY A 981 -0.93 34.96 -2.70
C GLY A 981 -0.15 36.13 -2.10
N LYS A 982 -0.52 36.61 -0.89
CA LYS A 982 0.28 37.56 -0.10
C LYS A 982 1.42 36.84 0.60
N LYS A 983 1.14 35.71 1.26
CA LYS A 983 2.15 34.96 2.04
C LYS A 983 3.32 34.49 1.16
N LYS A 984 3.04 33.95 -0.03
CA LYS A 984 4.07 33.65 -1.04
C LYS A 984 4.97 34.85 -1.37
N ARG A 985 4.40 36.05 -1.53
CA ARG A 985 5.13 37.29 -1.85
C ARG A 985 5.86 37.93 -0.67
N GLU A 986 5.66 37.39 0.53
CA GLU A 986 6.40 37.77 1.75
C GLU A 986 7.51 36.74 2.00
N GLU A 987 7.25 35.45 1.78
CA GLU A 987 8.25 34.38 1.72
C GLU A 987 9.29 34.67 0.61
N GLU A 988 8.85 35.05 -0.60
CA GLU A 988 9.68 35.53 -1.73
C GLU A 988 10.41 36.88 -1.44
N ARG A 989 10.18 37.53 -0.28
CA ARG A 989 10.86 38.78 0.13
C ARG A 989 11.82 38.62 1.30
N GLU A 990 11.82 37.49 2.01
CA GLU A 990 12.79 37.24 3.08
C GLU A 990 14.16 36.77 2.55
N GLU A 991 14.21 36.22 1.33
CA GLU A 991 15.46 35.86 0.62
C GLU A 991 16.07 37.02 -0.20
N GLY A 992 16.41 38.12 0.49
CA GLY A 992 17.58 38.94 0.13
C GLY A 992 17.46 40.09 -0.88
N ALA A 993 16.80 41.20 -0.51
CA ALA A 993 17.10 42.53 -1.06
C ALA A 993 16.75 43.67 -0.08
N PRO A 994 17.54 44.77 0.01
CA PRO A 994 17.21 45.91 0.87
C PRO A 994 16.09 46.78 0.28
N ALA A 995 15.16 47.22 1.13
CA ALA A 995 14.01 48.00 0.71
C ALA A 995 14.36 49.40 0.19
N ARG A 996 13.83 49.76 -0.99
CA ARG A 996 13.80 51.12 -1.53
C ARG A 996 12.35 51.59 -1.54
N GLU A 997 12.03 52.66 -0.81
CA GLU A 997 10.65 53.16 -0.69
C GLU A 997 10.20 53.96 -1.92
N ASP A 998 9.88 53.26 -3.01
CA ASP A 998 9.33 53.89 -4.21
C ASP A 998 7.83 54.22 -4.04
N GLU A 999 7.45 55.49 -4.16
CA GLU A 999 6.05 55.94 -3.97
C GLU A 999 5.05 55.29 -4.93
N ALA A 1000 5.52 54.72 -6.04
CA ALA A 1000 4.72 53.95 -6.99
C ALA A 1000 4.03 52.72 -6.36
N GLU A 1001 4.65 52.05 -5.35
CA GLU A 1001 3.96 50.98 -4.62
C GLU A 1001 2.75 51.53 -3.83
N LYS A 1002 2.85 52.74 -3.25
CA LYS A 1002 1.79 53.34 -2.43
C LYS A 1002 0.53 53.66 -3.26
N GLU A 1003 0.66 54.06 -4.52
CA GLU A 1003 -0.46 54.18 -5.48
C GLU A 1003 -1.04 52.80 -5.88
N GLN A 1004 -0.20 51.82 -6.21
CA GLN A 1004 -0.66 50.48 -6.56
C GLN A 1004 -1.39 49.79 -5.40
N LEU A 1005 -0.91 49.98 -4.17
CA LEU A 1005 -1.54 49.46 -2.95
C LEU A 1005 -2.92 50.10 -2.70
N LYS A 1006 -3.08 51.41 -2.93
CA LYS A 1006 -4.40 52.08 -2.88
C LYS A 1006 -5.37 51.48 -3.90
N ARG A 1007 -4.96 51.30 -5.16
CA ARG A 1007 -5.80 50.65 -6.19
C ARG A 1007 -6.11 49.18 -5.88
N LYS A 1008 -5.15 48.42 -5.34
CA LYS A 1008 -5.30 47.00 -4.94
C LYS A 1008 -6.07 46.82 -3.64
N GLY A 1009 -6.19 47.86 -2.80
CA GLY A 1009 -7.02 47.88 -1.59
C GLY A 1009 -8.51 48.11 -1.88
N PHE A 1010 -8.81 49.08 -2.75
CA PHE A 1010 -10.19 49.45 -3.13
C PHE A 1010 -11.05 48.24 -3.54
N TRP A 1011 -10.53 47.37 -4.42
CA TRP A 1011 -11.26 46.20 -4.91
C TRP A 1011 -11.56 45.15 -3.85
N ARG A 1012 -10.81 45.07 -2.75
CA ARG A 1012 -11.06 44.12 -1.64
C ARG A 1012 -12.31 44.50 -0.86
N VAL A 1013 -12.48 45.79 -0.62
CA VAL A 1013 -13.71 46.34 -0.04
C VAL A 1013 -14.86 46.14 -1.03
N PHE A 1014 -14.64 46.45 -2.31
CA PHE A 1014 -15.67 46.35 -3.34
C PHE A 1014 -16.18 44.91 -3.56
N SER A 1015 -15.32 43.89 -3.43
CA SER A 1015 -15.72 42.47 -3.52
C SER A 1015 -16.47 41.93 -2.30
N LEU A 1016 -16.48 42.65 -1.18
CA LEU A 1016 -17.27 42.31 0.02
C LEU A 1016 -18.68 42.92 -0.01
N LEU A 1017 -18.89 43.99 -0.78
CA LEU A 1017 -20.17 44.70 -0.85
C LEU A 1017 -21.35 43.79 -1.27
N PRO A 1018 -21.26 42.92 -2.30
CA PRO A 1018 -22.40 42.08 -2.68
C PRO A 1018 -22.62 40.90 -1.72
N ALA A 1019 -21.58 40.40 -1.04
CA ALA A 1019 -21.76 39.41 0.02
C ALA A 1019 -22.49 40.01 1.23
N ILE A 1020 -22.01 41.13 1.77
CA ILE A 1020 -22.69 41.83 2.86
C ILE A 1020 -24.11 42.22 2.43
N GLY A 1021 -24.27 42.74 1.21
CA GLY A 1021 -25.57 43.05 0.61
C GLY A 1021 -26.51 41.86 0.52
N SER A 1022 -26.02 40.67 0.14
CA SER A 1022 -26.84 39.44 0.09
C SER A 1022 -27.26 38.93 1.47
N ILE A 1023 -26.39 39.02 2.48
CA ILE A 1023 -26.71 38.63 3.86
C ILE A 1023 -27.73 39.60 4.45
N VAL A 1024 -27.54 40.91 4.26
CA VAL A 1024 -28.47 41.95 4.72
C VAL A 1024 -29.81 41.86 3.98
N ALA A 1025 -29.81 41.61 2.66
CA ALA A 1025 -31.03 41.39 1.90
C ALA A 1025 -31.80 40.17 2.42
N PHE A 1026 -31.14 39.02 2.56
CA PHE A 1026 -31.75 37.79 3.10
C PHE A 1026 -32.36 38.01 4.49
N LEU A 1027 -31.63 38.66 5.41
CA LEU A 1027 -32.13 38.95 6.76
C LEU A 1027 -33.26 39.99 6.83
N LEU A 1028 -33.46 40.78 5.77
CA LEU A 1028 -34.55 41.75 5.65
C LEU A 1028 -35.76 41.20 4.86
N THR A 1029 -35.58 40.21 3.98
CA THR A 1029 -36.66 39.63 3.17
C THR A 1029 -37.20 38.32 3.71
N GLU A 1030 -36.35 37.48 4.32
CA GLU A 1030 -36.68 36.13 4.77
C GLU A 1030 -36.83 36.05 6.29
N ASN A 1031 -38.01 35.62 6.77
CA ASN A 1031 -38.15 35.18 8.17
C ASN A 1031 -38.11 33.65 8.23
N ILE A 1032 -36.97 33.11 8.68
CA ILE A 1032 -36.69 31.67 8.77
C ILE A 1032 -37.64 30.89 9.70
N HIS A 1033 -38.45 31.57 10.52
CA HIS A 1033 -39.50 30.97 11.35
C HIS A 1033 -40.77 30.62 10.57
N ASN A 1034 -40.91 31.13 9.33
CA ASN A 1034 -42.02 30.81 8.46
C ASN A 1034 -41.89 29.37 7.88
N PRO A 1035 -42.96 28.76 7.35
CA PRO A 1035 -42.84 27.59 6.48
C PRO A 1035 -41.90 27.83 5.29
N MET A 1036 -41.00 26.88 5.06
CA MET A 1036 -40.03 26.91 3.96
C MET A 1036 -40.71 26.60 2.61
N VAL A 1037 -40.42 27.42 1.60
CA VAL A 1037 -40.81 27.24 0.20
C VAL A 1037 -39.54 27.32 -0.67
N PHE A 1038 -39.55 26.80 -1.90
CA PHE A 1038 -38.36 26.80 -2.74
C PHE A 1038 -37.93 28.22 -3.18
N THR A 1039 -38.91 29.04 -3.60
CA THR A 1039 -38.72 30.41 -4.13
C THR A 1039 -39.85 31.35 -3.69
N ASP A 1040 -39.58 32.65 -3.66
CA ASP A 1040 -40.55 33.70 -3.32
C ASP A 1040 -40.46 34.90 -4.30
N ARG A 1041 -41.10 36.02 -3.95
CA ARG A 1041 -41.04 37.30 -4.68
C ARG A 1041 -39.66 37.99 -4.62
N TRP A 1042 -38.86 37.75 -3.59
CA TRP A 1042 -37.53 38.33 -3.40
C TRP A 1042 -36.39 37.51 -4.02
N THR A 1043 -36.65 36.26 -4.44
CA THR A 1043 -35.68 35.41 -5.17
C THR A 1043 -35.03 36.11 -6.37
N LEU A 1044 -35.76 36.96 -7.10
CA LEU A 1044 -35.20 37.74 -8.21
C LEU A 1044 -34.16 38.79 -7.76
N LEU A 1045 -34.34 39.41 -6.60
CA LEU A 1045 -33.37 40.34 -6.01
C LEU A 1045 -32.10 39.59 -5.57
N MET A 1046 -32.28 38.42 -4.94
CA MET A 1046 -31.16 37.57 -4.51
C MET A 1046 -30.35 37.03 -5.70
N ALA A 1047 -31.03 36.61 -6.77
CA ALA A 1047 -30.39 36.19 -8.01
C ALA A 1047 -29.61 37.33 -8.69
N LEU A 1048 -30.13 38.57 -8.65
CA LEU A 1048 -29.43 39.76 -9.16
C LEU A 1048 -28.15 40.06 -8.37
N ILE A 1049 -28.18 39.98 -7.03
CA ILE A 1049 -26.99 40.18 -6.20
C ILE A 1049 -25.94 39.08 -6.47
N ALA A 1050 -26.37 37.82 -6.65
CA ALA A 1050 -25.48 36.73 -7.04
C ALA A 1050 -24.85 36.93 -8.43
N ALA A 1051 -25.61 37.42 -9.41
CA ALA A 1051 -25.09 37.76 -10.74
C ALA A 1051 -24.05 38.89 -10.67
N ILE A 1052 -24.26 39.91 -9.83
CA ILE A 1052 -23.27 40.98 -9.58
C ILE A 1052 -21.98 40.41 -8.97
N GLN A 1053 -22.10 39.52 -7.98
CA GLN A 1053 -20.93 38.86 -7.37
C GLN A 1053 -20.16 38.00 -8.38
N LEU A 1054 -20.85 37.30 -9.29
CA LEU A 1054 -20.23 36.53 -10.37
C LEU A 1054 -19.41 37.45 -11.30
N VAL A 1055 -19.95 38.60 -11.71
CA VAL A 1055 -19.24 39.59 -12.54
C VAL A 1055 -18.01 40.14 -11.83
N VAL A 1056 -18.12 40.50 -10.54
CA VAL A 1056 -16.97 40.97 -9.74
C VAL A 1056 -15.89 39.88 -9.63
N THR A 1057 -16.29 38.61 -9.46
CA THR A 1057 -15.38 37.46 -9.40
C THR A 1057 -14.63 37.27 -10.73
N VAL A 1058 -15.34 37.28 -11.87
CA VAL A 1058 -14.75 37.15 -13.21
C VAL A 1058 -13.79 38.30 -13.53
N LEU A 1059 -14.14 39.55 -13.20
CA LEU A 1059 -13.26 40.71 -13.39
C LEU A 1059 -12.00 40.64 -12.52
N SER A 1060 -12.13 40.14 -11.28
CA SER A 1060 -11.01 39.96 -10.34
C SER A 1060 -10.04 38.86 -10.80
N ILE A 1061 -10.54 37.80 -11.43
CA ILE A 1061 -9.72 36.73 -12.01
C ILE A 1061 -9.05 37.21 -13.31
N LYS A 1062 -9.80 37.81 -14.25
CA LYS A 1062 -9.29 38.17 -15.58
C LYS A 1062 -8.08 39.11 -15.49
N ARG A 1063 -8.13 40.11 -14.58
CA ARG A 1063 -7.02 41.05 -14.34
C ARG A 1063 -5.76 40.46 -13.71
N ARG A 1064 -5.73 39.20 -13.25
CA ARG A 1064 -4.46 38.54 -12.87
C ARG A 1064 -3.60 38.21 -14.10
N LYS A 1065 -4.21 38.03 -15.28
CA LYS A 1065 -3.48 37.60 -16.49
C LYS A 1065 -2.69 38.75 -17.13
N ASP A 1066 -3.30 39.92 -17.22
CA ASP A 1066 -2.71 41.15 -17.80
C ASP A 1066 -1.47 41.68 -17.03
N SER A 1067 -1.10 41.08 -15.90
CA SER A 1067 0.03 41.48 -15.05
C SER A 1067 1.18 40.47 -14.97
N GLY A 1068 1.17 39.43 -15.84
CA GLY A 1068 2.19 38.36 -15.84
C GLY A 1068 3.31 38.50 -16.88
N GLU A 1069 3.12 39.32 -17.92
CA GLU A 1069 4.00 39.34 -19.10
C GLU A 1069 4.79 40.66 -19.21
N ARG A 1070 5.94 40.70 -18.53
CA ARG A 1070 7.10 41.52 -18.89
C ARG A 1070 8.37 40.78 -18.47
N GLU A 1071 8.96 40.06 -19.42
CA GLU A 1071 10.34 39.58 -19.32
C GLU A 1071 11.28 40.78 -19.47
N ASP A 1072 12.35 40.83 -18.68
CA ASP A 1072 13.35 41.91 -18.69
C ASP A 1072 14.72 41.30 -19.05
N PRO A 1073 15.30 41.60 -20.24
CA PRO A 1073 16.27 40.72 -20.89
C PRO A 1073 17.75 40.93 -20.51
N ASP A 1074 18.06 41.60 -19.39
CA ASP A 1074 19.42 42.06 -19.03
C ASP A 1074 20.04 41.39 -17.78
N ALA A 1075 19.57 40.20 -17.39
CA ALA A 1075 20.12 39.42 -16.26
C ALA A 1075 21.31 38.52 -16.65
N ALA A 1076 22.34 39.08 -17.30
CA ALA A 1076 23.43 38.29 -17.93
C ALA A 1076 24.86 38.82 -17.69
N THR A 1077 25.17 39.42 -16.54
CA THR A 1077 26.57 39.71 -16.14
C THR A 1077 26.75 39.80 -14.62
N ALA A 1078 27.95 39.40 -14.16
CA ALA A 1078 28.57 39.60 -12.83
C ALA A 1078 28.40 38.51 -11.75
N GLN A 1079 29.41 37.62 -11.73
CA GLN A 1079 29.98 36.83 -10.61
C GLN A 1079 29.05 35.88 -9.83
#